data_AF-A0A5M9ZG50-F1
#
_entry.id   AF-A0A5M9ZG50-F1
#
_cell.length_a   1.000
_cell.length_b   1.000
_cell.length_c   1.000
_cell.angle_alpha   90.00
_cell.angle_beta   90.00
_cell.angle_gamma   90.00
#
_symmetry.space_group_name_H-M   'P 1'
#
loop_
_entity.id
_entity.type
_entity.pdbx_description
1 polymer ?
#
loop_
_entity_poly.entity_id
_entity_poly.type
_entity_poly.pdbx_seq_one_letter_code
_entity_poly.pdbx_strand_id
1 'polypeptide(L)'
;MLSARRSLSPSGADAWPPFLYRTRYPTFYRTCRITAVKTPVPVSLEERFQNMTGNTKVWRAPLAGLASVAMIATMGVAASTANAEGTASPLQYPDVNVTLDANGGKFVGSANRGTVKDAKYVDTAQTKLQLSDTQDTNDDSHYAAADGVFPGLYDKYGVDGFVTNNGFVFTGWYTSPDAGGQAVSPSAKLEDGETLYAHWAVDYTDESEEGVTFDLTNGAARVVEPNNPDGTAKVVVPSTLTNTVFVRLADGDQVADWQVPSEDVAGDGFVFAGFDGVESAARGTTLQAKANKGVKVQFKTPAAEGSYDLYKDGSKVEKFPSWVLFDVERDATVADFQAVRNAGKSFVTLNRDWKVYYGTGTEGTTLEHSKKLSTVIPADTSSVTLEPINFQEATQYNVYSYSALEGGKSYFTPSASTFDEAYGQEALDELTRENASAFLGWYNPDDTVSYYVASGSKKTVKNRQFINAANLLKFHDPAGSLWDVASPVKFNFSAAHGQGVVNIWALYDADAAFRTFTVKPLYDQAKSVTVKLYNSNKTIGEQLNAVESQWERSGYSIEGYYTQVVSGKVDSRYKVDESEKVTLTYPYGNTLYVNYTADSKYGKYGLLYNLRRGYKFVKTKHGKIVAQYDVDKDNDGKWDVPATGFKQQLIKPEGFTDASWKDFKDTRDSVKAEIISYLKLAKNSSIETVYDAVAARLSEEKANEFNAAFAGKLAPETDYPDVNYDDYGTHSDDIQYLTTKGIVKGYADGTFGYGAPLARVDYIVWLYRAAGSPAADASAAGFSDVTAKTVPNEEFRKAIAWAKAEGVTTGYADGTFAPYATLNRQDAAAFLYRAAGSPKFQENGVNAKFSDVTAGDTANHSKEVLWAASEGIAKGYYGTVTYFGGYNTLVRQDAAAFLARTLQAGCIK
;
A
#
# COMPACT_ATOMS: atom_id res chain seq x y z
N MET A 1 0.52 -47.73 -44.30
CA MET A 1 -0.21 -48.60 -43.35
C MET A 1 0.30 -48.34 -41.93
N LEU A 2 -0.36 -48.92 -40.92
CA LEU A 2 -0.24 -48.55 -39.52
C LEU A 2 1.13 -48.84 -38.86
N SER A 3 1.50 -47.95 -37.93
CA SER A 3 1.92 -48.20 -36.53
C SER A 3 2.58 -49.53 -36.11
N ALA A 4 3.73 -49.41 -35.42
CA ALA A 4 3.95 -50.03 -34.10
C ALA A 4 5.06 -49.29 -33.30
N ARG A 5 5.17 -49.54 -31.98
CA ARG A 5 6.09 -48.88 -31.02
C ARG A 5 7.28 -49.78 -30.61
N ARG A 6 8.22 -49.20 -29.81
CA ARG A 6 9.29 -49.82 -28.96
C ARG A 6 10.60 -50.21 -29.68
N SER A 7 11.79 -50.18 -29.04
CA SER A 7 12.25 -49.54 -27.78
C SER A 7 13.78 -49.64 -27.56
N LEU A 8 14.37 -48.62 -26.90
CA LEU A 8 15.55 -48.64 -26.01
C LEU A 8 16.96 -49.08 -26.53
N SER A 9 17.86 -48.08 -26.64
CA SER A 9 19.30 -48.05 -26.27
C SER A 9 20.30 -49.04 -26.95
N PRO A 10 21.65 -48.92 -26.79
CA PRO A 10 22.45 -47.95 -26.01
C PRO A 10 23.65 -47.29 -26.76
N SER A 11 24.42 -46.46 -26.01
CA SER A 11 25.86 -46.15 -26.13
C SER A 11 26.50 -45.71 -27.48
N GLY A 12 26.89 -44.44 -27.56
CA GLY A 12 28.31 -44.02 -27.65
C GLY A 12 29.11 -44.07 -28.98
N ALA A 13 29.98 -43.06 -29.12
CA ALA A 13 31.17 -42.94 -30.00
C ALA A 13 31.04 -42.46 -31.49
N ASP A 14 31.74 -41.36 -31.75
CA ASP A 14 32.67 -41.04 -32.87
C ASP A 14 32.26 -40.80 -34.36
N ALA A 15 32.97 -39.80 -34.92
CA ALA A 15 33.43 -39.61 -36.32
C ALA A 15 32.50 -39.07 -37.46
N TRP A 16 32.68 -37.76 -37.79
CA TRP A 16 33.16 -37.17 -39.09
C TRP A 16 33.00 -37.94 -40.44
N PRO A 17 33.03 -37.27 -41.64
CA PRO A 17 32.56 -35.92 -42.08
C PRO A 17 31.95 -36.01 -43.54
N PRO A 18 32.28 -35.22 -44.62
CA PRO A 18 32.51 -33.77 -44.86
C PRO A 18 31.64 -33.19 -46.04
N PHE A 19 32.09 -32.05 -46.64
CA PHE A 19 31.69 -31.31 -47.87
C PHE A 19 30.73 -30.11 -47.69
N LEU A 20 30.88 -28.93 -48.33
CA LEU A 20 31.96 -28.10 -48.91
C LEU A 20 31.29 -27.10 -49.89
N TYR A 21 31.59 -25.80 -49.81
CA TYR A 21 31.97 -24.98 -50.99
C TYR A 21 32.66 -23.66 -50.56
N ARG A 22 33.35 -22.98 -51.48
CA ARG A 22 34.36 -21.92 -51.22
C ARG A 22 33.78 -20.49 -51.24
N THR A 23 34.29 -19.53 -50.45
CA THR A 23 35.46 -18.64 -50.71
C THR A 23 35.59 -17.61 -49.54
N ARG A 24 36.60 -16.73 -49.33
CA ARG A 24 37.88 -16.34 -50.01
C ARG A 24 38.87 -15.75 -48.95
N TYR A 25 40.03 -15.23 -49.38
CA TYR A 25 41.07 -14.51 -48.59
C TYR A 25 41.66 -13.33 -49.43
N PRO A 26 42.26 -12.25 -48.86
CA PRO A 26 43.57 -12.20 -48.16
C PRO A 26 43.64 -11.32 -46.86
N THR A 27 44.10 -11.78 -45.69
CA THR A 27 45.49 -11.93 -45.16
C THR A 27 46.38 -10.68 -45.02
N PHE A 28 46.91 -10.42 -43.80
CA PHE A 28 48.35 -10.14 -43.56
C PHE A 28 48.78 -10.45 -42.08
N TYR A 29 50.09 -10.58 -41.85
CA TYR A 29 50.83 -11.13 -40.68
C TYR A 29 50.86 -10.20 -39.40
N ARG A 30 51.42 -10.51 -38.20
CA ARG A 30 52.64 -11.30 -37.83
C ARG A 30 52.83 -11.62 -36.31
N THR A 31 53.33 -12.83 -36.00
CA THR A 31 54.24 -13.26 -34.88
C THR A 31 54.09 -12.86 -33.39
N CYS A 32 53.58 -13.80 -32.58
CA CYS A 32 54.26 -14.58 -31.50
C CYS A 32 55.44 -14.01 -30.65
N ARG A 33 55.35 -14.17 -29.31
CA ARG A 33 56.43 -14.71 -28.43
C ARG A 33 55.90 -15.28 -27.09
N ILE A 34 56.73 -16.07 -26.38
CA ILE A 34 56.37 -16.89 -25.19
C ILE A 34 57.44 -16.74 -24.09
N THR A 35 57.03 -16.59 -22.82
CA THR A 35 57.74 -17.09 -21.61
C THR A 35 56.72 -17.36 -20.49
N ALA A 36 57.03 -18.26 -19.53
CA ALA A 36 56.08 -18.71 -18.49
C ALA A 36 56.69 -18.76 -17.07
N VAL A 37 55.85 -18.73 -16.02
CA VAL A 37 56.20 -19.04 -14.62
C VAL A 37 55.10 -19.89 -13.94
N LYS A 38 55.50 -20.70 -12.96
CA LYS A 38 54.80 -21.78 -12.25
C LYS A 38 53.49 -21.42 -11.53
N THR A 39 52.62 -22.42 -11.38
CA THR A 39 51.65 -22.56 -10.26
C THR A 39 52.29 -23.24 -9.05
N PRO A 40 51.69 -23.10 -7.85
CA PRO A 40 51.35 -24.32 -7.08
C PRO A 40 50.03 -24.25 -6.28
N VAL A 41 49.36 -25.42 -6.20
CA VAL A 41 48.51 -26.02 -5.14
C VAL A 41 47.66 -25.11 -4.20
N PRO A 42 46.34 -25.37 -4.04
CA PRO A 42 45.47 -24.64 -3.09
C PRO A 42 45.59 -25.12 -1.63
N VAL A 43 45.16 -24.26 -0.69
CA VAL A 43 45.06 -24.52 0.76
C VAL A 43 43.59 -24.51 1.21
N SER A 44 43.27 -25.16 2.34
CA SER A 44 41.89 -25.37 2.80
C SER A 44 41.27 -24.17 3.54
N LEU A 45 39.94 -24.19 3.75
CA LEU A 45 39.20 -23.10 4.41
C LEU A 45 39.60 -22.88 5.87
N GLU A 46 39.97 -23.95 6.60
CA GLU A 46 40.25 -23.91 8.04
C GLU A 46 41.36 -22.90 8.41
N GLU A 47 42.47 -22.89 7.66
CA GLU A 47 43.61 -21.99 7.88
C GLU A 47 43.31 -20.52 7.53
N ARG A 48 42.24 -20.26 6.77
CA ARG A 48 41.75 -18.89 6.54
C ARG A 48 40.89 -18.38 7.70
N PHE A 49 40.18 -19.26 8.40
CA PHE A 49 39.22 -18.84 9.42
C PHE A 49 39.87 -18.42 10.75
N GLN A 50 41.01 -19.00 11.13
CA GLN A 50 41.67 -18.71 12.42
C GLN A 50 42.56 -17.45 12.41
N ASN A 51 42.89 -16.88 11.25
CA ASN A 51 43.77 -15.71 11.15
C ASN A 51 43.06 -14.34 11.16
N MET A 52 41.73 -14.30 11.33
CA MET A 52 40.95 -13.05 11.37
C MET A 52 40.22 -12.79 12.70
N THR A 53 40.14 -13.76 13.61
CA THR A 53 39.31 -13.69 14.82
C THR A 53 40.10 -13.34 16.08
N GLY A 54 40.49 -12.07 16.19
CA GLY A 54 41.03 -11.49 17.42
C GLY A 54 39.98 -11.41 18.55
N ASN A 55 39.86 -12.48 19.33
CA ASN A 55 39.21 -12.63 20.65
C ASN A 55 39.15 -11.31 21.48
N THR A 56 38.13 -10.91 22.28
CA THR A 56 36.99 -11.64 22.92
C THR A 56 35.99 -10.64 23.60
N LYS A 57 34.78 -11.10 24.03
CA LYS A 57 33.92 -10.66 25.20
C LYS A 57 32.85 -9.51 25.14
N VAL A 58 31.58 -9.90 25.44
CA VAL A 58 30.65 -9.41 26.53
C VAL A 58 29.79 -8.10 26.42
N TRP A 59 28.48 -8.27 26.12
CA TRP A 59 27.20 -7.85 26.82
C TRP A 59 26.85 -6.40 27.38
N ARG A 60 25.53 -6.02 27.23
CA ARG A 60 24.56 -5.25 28.11
C ARG A 60 24.32 -3.71 28.03
N ALA A 61 23.09 -3.29 28.43
CA ALA A 61 22.45 -1.95 28.67
C ALA A 61 21.24 -2.12 29.68
N PRO A 62 20.07 -1.40 29.75
CA PRO A 62 19.55 -0.06 29.32
C PRO A 62 18.64 0.71 30.40
N LEU A 63 17.32 1.01 30.18
CA LEU A 63 16.15 1.33 31.12
C LEU A 63 15.37 2.71 31.19
N ALA A 64 14.09 2.72 31.71
CA ALA A 64 13.01 3.79 31.80
C ALA A 64 11.98 3.61 32.99
N GLY A 65 10.77 4.23 33.20
CA GLY A 65 9.84 5.21 32.55
C GLY A 65 8.37 5.24 33.19
N LEU A 66 7.35 5.94 32.60
CA LEU A 66 5.84 5.68 32.62
C LEU A 66 4.79 6.24 33.74
N ALA A 67 3.66 7.02 33.44
CA ALA A 67 2.14 6.73 33.66
C ALA A 67 0.80 7.60 34.34
N SER A 68 -0.46 7.54 35.05
CA SER A 68 -1.64 6.83 35.90
C SER A 68 -3.18 7.34 36.02
N VAL A 69 -4.17 6.41 36.26
CA VAL A 69 -5.72 6.22 36.32
C VAL A 69 -6.85 7.14 36.97
N ALA A 70 -8.17 6.96 36.55
CA ALA A 70 -9.55 7.17 37.18
C ALA A 70 -10.56 8.26 36.56
N MET A 71 -11.93 8.40 36.70
CA MET A 71 -13.17 7.66 37.20
C MET A 71 -14.58 8.22 36.65
N ILE A 72 -15.82 7.85 37.15
CA ILE A 72 -17.20 8.10 36.52
C ILE A 72 -18.44 8.56 37.43
N ALA A 73 -19.32 9.43 36.86
CA ALA A 73 -20.79 9.82 36.98
C ALA A 73 -21.74 9.74 38.25
N THR A 74 -22.63 10.76 38.45
CA THR A 74 -24.15 10.69 38.43
C THR A 74 -24.96 11.99 38.75
N MET A 75 -26.07 12.21 37.99
CA MET A 75 -27.36 12.95 38.23
C MET A 75 -27.49 14.43 38.72
N GLY A 76 -28.46 15.16 38.14
CA GLY A 76 -29.07 16.41 38.66
C GLY A 76 -30.03 17.12 37.68
N VAL A 77 -31.30 17.37 38.05
CA VAL A 77 -32.38 17.89 37.15
C VAL A 77 -33.17 19.04 37.78
N ALA A 78 -33.55 20.05 36.98
CA ALA A 78 -34.65 21.01 37.26
C ALA A 78 -35.16 21.64 35.94
N ALA A 79 -36.44 22.09 35.88
CA ALA A 79 -37.06 22.58 34.63
C ALA A 79 -38.14 23.66 34.83
N SER A 80 -38.25 24.57 33.85
CA SER A 80 -39.33 25.56 33.62
C SER A 80 -39.04 26.29 32.30
N THR A 81 -39.97 26.67 31.41
CA THR A 81 -41.43 26.44 31.29
C THR A 81 -41.78 26.52 29.80
N ALA A 82 -42.70 25.69 29.30
CA ALA A 82 -42.95 25.55 27.86
C ALA A 82 -44.00 26.54 27.32
N ASN A 83 -43.92 26.82 26.01
CA ASN A 83 -45.11 27.18 25.22
C ASN A 83 -44.98 26.69 23.76
N ALA A 84 -45.28 25.39 23.58
CA ALA A 84 -45.61 24.73 22.31
C ALA A 84 -44.69 24.97 21.08
N GLU A 85 -43.45 24.44 21.13
CA GLU A 85 -42.67 24.14 19.92
C GLU A 85 -42.82 22.65 19.56
N GLY A 86 -43.04 22.34 18.29
CA GLY A 86 -43.53 21.03 17.84
C GLY A 86 -42.44 19.98 17.66
N THR A 87 -42.19 19.18 18.70
CA THR A 87 -41.56 17.84 18.66
C THR A 87 -40.45 17.66 17.62
N ALA A 88 -39.21 17.98 18.00
CA ALA A 88 -38.06 17.34 17.38
C ALA A 88 -38.11 15.83 17.70
N SER A 89 -38.24 14.99 16.67
CA SER A 89 -38.08 13.54 16.81
C SER A 89 -36.67 13.19 17.32
N PRO A 90 -36.48 12.06 18.02
CA PRO A 90 -35.15 11.51 18.21
C PRO A 90 -34.49 11.25 16.85
N LEU A 91 -33.15 11.25 16.81
CA LEU A 91 -32.38 10.90 15.62
C LEU A 91 -32.62 9.43 15.26
N GLN A 92 -33.57 9.16 14.37
CA GLN A 92 -33.63 7.90 13.65
C GLN A 92 -32.43 7.82 12.70
N TYR A 93 -31.72 6.71 12.76
CA TYR A 93 -30.97 6.23 11.59
C TYR A 93 -32.00 5.78 10.55
N PRO A 94 -31.84 6.12 9.26
CA PRO A 94 -32.73 5.60 8.24
C PRO A 94 -32.52 4.08 8.10
N ASP A 95 -33.63 3.34 8.00
CA ASP A 95 -33.60 1.91 7.70
C ASP A 95 -33.01 1.68 6.30
N VAL A 96 -32.26 0.59 6.10
CA VAL A 96 -31.61 0.27 4.81
C VAL A 96 -32.41 -0.82 4.09
N ASN A 97 -32.98 -0.50 2.93
CA ASN A 97 -33.84 -1.40 2.16
C ASN A 97 -33.15 -1.81 0.85
N VAL A 98 -32.79 -3.09 0.71
CA VAL A 98 -32.13 -3.64 -0.48
C VAL A 98 -33.09 -4.54 -1.24
N THR A 99 -33.15 -4.43 -2.57
CA THR A 99 -33.96 -5.32 -3.42
C THR A 99 -33.11 -6.41 -4.05
N LEU A 100 -33.43 -7.67 -3.80
CA LEU A 100 -32.90 -8.80 -4.56
C LEU A 100 -33.83 -9.09 -5.74
N ASP A 101 -33.29 -9.11 -6.95
CA ASP A 101 -33.97 -9.44 -8.20
C ASP A 101 -33.47 -10.80 -8.71
N ALA A 102 -34.38 -11.75 -8.87
CA ALA A 102 -34.05 -13.10 -9.32
C ALA A 102 -33.63 -13.18 -10.81
N ASN A 103 -33.67 -12.07 -11.56
CA ASN A 103 -33.05 -11.91 -12.88
C ASN A 103 -33.35 -13.07 -13.85
N GLY A 104 -34.63 -13.28 -14.16
CA GLY A 104 -35.12 -14.42 -14.96
C GLY A 104 -35.51 -15.66 -14.15
N GLY A 105 -34.96 -15.82 -12.93
CA GLY A 105 -35.41 -16.79 -11.93
C GLY A 105 -36.61 -16.31 -11.09
N LYS A 106 -36.86 -17.01 -9.98
CA LYS A 106 -37.91 -16.73 -8.98
C LYS A 106 -37.49 -17.19 -7.58
N PHE A 107 -38.02 -16.55 -6.56
CA PHE A 107 -37.91 -16.96 -5.16
C PHE A 107 -39.02 -17.96 -4.76
N VAL A 108 -38.75 -18.85 -3.81
CA VAL A 108 -39.65 -19.95 -3.43
C VAL A 108 -39.80 -20.09 -1.90
N GLY A 109 -41.03 -19.94 -1.40
CA GLY A 109 -41.38 -20.17 0.02
C GLY A 109 -41.54 -18.88 0.83
N SER A 110 -41.01 -18.86 2.06
CA SER A 110 -41.08 -17.68 2.95
C SER A 110 -39.97 -16.68 2.64
N ALA A 111 -40.34 -15.39 2.53
CA ALA A 111 -39.43 -14.25 2.43
C ALA A 111 -38.62 -14.04 3.73
N ASN A 112 -39.27 -14.16 4.90
CA ASN A 112 -38.59 -14.04 6.19
C ASN A 112 -37.79 -15.31 6.49
N ARG A 113 -36.47 -15.16 6.71
CA ARG A 113 -35.50 -16.23 6.99
C ARG A 113 -34.43 -15.76 7.98
N GLY A 114 -34.51 -16.23 9.23
CA GLY A 114 -33.51 -15.95 10.27
C GLY A 114 -33.62 -14.54 10.85
N THR A 115 -32.47 -13.89 11.06
CA THR A 115 -32.34 -12.61 11.80
C THR A 115 -32.68 -11.34 11.04
N VAL A 116 -32.81 -11.37 9.71
CA VAL A 116 -33.24 -10.19 8.94
C VAL A 116 -34.74 -10.02 9.18
N LYS A 117 -35.13 -8.91 9.82
CA LYS A 117 -36.54 -8.57 10.04
C LYS A 117 -37.13 -7.97 8.75
N ASP A 118 -38.44 -8.11 8.59
CA ASP A 118 -39.21 -7.41 7.55
C ASP A 118 -38.74 -7.63 6.08
N ALA A 119 -38.29 -8.84 5.76
CA ALA A 119 -38.05 -9.26 4.37
C ALA A 119 -39.39 -9.60 3.68
N LYS A 120 -39.65 -9.00 2.51
CA LYS A 120 -40.96 -9.04 1.82
C LYS A 120 -40.84 -9.14 0.31
N TYR A 121 -41.69 -9.95 -0.32
CA TYR A 121 -41.81 -9.96 -1.78
C TYR A 121 -42.38 -8.63 -2.29
N VAL A 122 -41.74 -8.07 -3.31
CA VAL A 122 -42.11 -6.78 -3.92
C VAL A 122 -43.18 -6.99 -5.01
N ASP A 123 -43.24 -8.19 -5.58
CA ASP A 123 -44.13 -8.56 -6.67
C ASP A 123 -44.90 -9.87 -6.38
N THR A 124 -46.03 -10.05 -7.06
CA THR A 124 -46.85 -11.28 -6.94
C THR A 124 -46.29 -12.46 -7.71
N ALA A 125 -45.30 -12.27 -8.58
CA ALA A 125 -44.61 -13.35 -9.29
C ALA A 125 -43.38 -13.88 -8.53
N GLN A 126 -43.05 -13.29 -7.37
CA GLN A 126 -41.90 -13.63 -6.54
C GLN A 126 -40.56 -13.54 -7.30
N THR A 127 -40.44 -12.58 -8.22
CA THR A 127 -39.19 -12.25 -8.91
C THR A 127 -38.34 -11.25 -8.12
N LYS A 128 -38.92 -10.49 -7.19
CA LYS A 128 -38.22 -9.47 -6.39
C LYS A 128 -38.52 -9.61 -4.90
N LEU A 129 -37.47 -9.54 -4.09
CA LEU A 129 -37.50 -9.67 -2.63
C LEU A 129 -36.78 -8.47 -2.00
N GLN A 130 -37.50 -7.62 -1.28
CA GLN A 130 -36.89 -6.55 -0.50
C GLN A 130 -36.47 -7.09 0.87
N LEU A 131 -35.19 -6.95 1.20
CA LEU A 131 -34.65 -7.08 2.54
C LEU A 131 -34.68 -5.71 3.22
N SER A 132 -34.87 -5.70 4.54
CA SER A 132 -34.87 -4.48 5.35
C SER A 132 -33.89 -4.69 6.51
N ASP A 133 -32.96 -3.77 6.70
CA ASP A 133 -32.15 -3.64 7.91
C ASP A 133 -32.70 -2.45 8.71
N THR A 134 -33.32 -2.74 9.85
CA THR A 134 -34.14 -1.80 10.62
C THR A 134 -33.65 -1.67 12.05
N GLN A 135 -33.69 -0.45 12.60
CA GLN A 135 -33.20 -0.21 13.96
C GLN A 135 -34.08 -0.90 15.01
N ASP A 136 -33.57 -1.98 15.63
CA ASP A 136 -34.30 -2.72 16.66
C ASP A 136 -34.37 -1.93 17.97
N THR A 137 -35.58 -1.53 18.34
CA THR A 137 -35.85 -0.68 19.51
C THR A 137 -36.26 -1.47 20.76
N ASN A 138 -36.25 -2.81 20.71
CA ASN A 138 -36.90 -3.67 21.70
C ASN A 138 -35.97 -4.68 22.41
N ASP A 139 -34.66 -4.61 22.21
CA ASP A 139 -33.68 -5.39 22.97
C ASP A 139 -32.85 -4.45 23.88
N ASP A 140 -32.67 -4.82 25.15
CA ASP A 140 -31.92 -4.02 26.13
C ASP A 140 -30.39 -4.03 25.86
N SER A 141 -29.92 -4.74 24.82
CA SER A 141 -28.50 -4.88 24.44
C SER A 141 -28.01 -3.88 23.37
N HIS A 142 -27.90 -2.61 23.76
CA HIS A 142 -27.01 -1.57 23.20
C HIS A 142 -26.80 -1.45 21.66
N TYR A 143 -27.39 -0.41 21.08
CA TYR A 143 -26.86 0.32 19.91
C TYR A 143 -26.62 -0.47 18.60
N ALA A 144 -27.56 -1.30 18.19
CA ALA A 144 -27.73 -1.57 16.75
C ALA A 144 -28.27 -0.31 16.05
N ALA A 145 -27.49 0.25 15.12
CA ALA A 145 -28.00 1.11 14.06
C ALA A 145 -28.10 0.27 12.78
N ALA A 146 -28.95 0.67 11.83
CA ALA A 146 -28.96 0.03 10.51
C ALA A 146 -27.57 0.22 9.86
N ASP A 147 -26.79 -0.85 9.79
CA ASP A 147 -25.41 -0.85 9.31
C ASP A 147 -25.32 -1.23 7.84
N GLY A 148 -26.42 -1.64 7.21
CA GLY A 148 -26.52 -1.99 5.79
C GLY A 148 -25.81 -3.28 5.40
N VAL A 149 -25.24 -4.02 6.35
CA VAL A 149 -24.73 -5.37 6.13
C VAL A 149 -25.88 -6.34 6.32
N PHE A 150 -25.96 -7.39 5.49
CA PHE A 150 -27.01 -8.40 5.59
C PHE A 150 -26.41 -9.77 5.97
N PRO A 151 -26.11 -10.04 7.27
CA PRO A 151 -25.49 -11.28 7.72
C PRO A 151 -26.20 -12.53 7.19
N GLY A 152 -25.48 -13.31 6.38
CA GLY A 152 -26.01 -14.50 5.71
C GLY A 152 -26.82 -14.22 4.44
N LEU A 153 -26.59 -13.10 3.74
CA LEU A 153 -27.16 -12.80 2.41
C LEU A 153 -27.15 -14.03 1.49
N TYR A 154 -25.99 -14.67 1.37
CA TYR A 154 -25.81 -15.90 0.59
C TYR A 154 -26.46 -17.12 1.27
N ASP A 155 -26.12 -17.44 2.54
CA ASP A 155 -26.64 -18.64 3.23
C ASP A 155 -28.18 -18.66 3.42
N LYS A 156 -28.87 -17.51 3.34
CA LYS A 156 -30.33 -17.39 3.48
C LYS A 156 -31.05 -17.22 2.14
N TYR A 157 -30.49 -16.41 1.23
CA TYR A 157 -31.19 -15.93 0.03
C TYR A 157 -30.51 -16.34 -1.29
N GLY A 158 -29.21 -16.63 -1.28
CA GLY A 158 -28.44 -17.17 -2.43
C GLY A 158 -28.40 -18.70 -2.49
N VAL A 159 -29.47 -19.37 -2.05
CA VAL A 159 -29.55 -20.84 -1.95
C VAL A 159 -30.36 -21.38 -3.13
N ASP A 160 -29.83 -22.36 -3.88
CA ASP A 160 -30.46 -22.99 -5.07
C ASP A 160 -31.90 -23.52 -4.80
N GLY A 161 -32.22 -23.88 -3.55
CA GLY A 161 -33.56 -24.30 -3.11
C GLY A 161 -34.49 -23.17 -2.64
N PHE A 162 -34.06 -21.91 -2.73
CA PHE A 162 -34.84 -20.70 -2.40
C PHE A 162 -34.90 -19.73 -3.56
N VAL A 163 -33.77 -19.39 -4.18
CA VAL A 163 -33.72 -18.65 -5.45
C VAL A 163 -33.48 -19.68 -6.56
N THR A 164 -34.42 -19.76 -7.50
CA THR A 164 -34.51 -20.87 -8.47
C THR A 164 -34.65 -20.34 -9.89
N ASN A 165 -33.94 -20.95 -10.83
CA ASN A 165 -34.16 -20.77 -12.25
C ASN A 165 -34.13 -22.15 -12.92
N ASN A 166 -35.05 -22.41 -13.85
CA ASN A 166 -35.28 -23.77 -14.34
C ASN A 166 -34.19 -24.17 -15.34
N GLY A 167 -33.30 -25.09 -14.94
CA GLY A 167 -32.13 -25.45 -15.75
C GLY A 167 -30.94 -24.52 -15.54
N PHE A 168 -30.85 -23.84 -14.39
CA PHE A 168 -29.72 -23.00 -14.01
C PHE A 168 -29.42 -23.09 -12.50
N VAL A 169 -28.13 -23.03 -12.14
CA VAL A 169 -27.64 -22.93 -10.75
C VAL A 169 -27.23 -21.49 -10.42
N PHE A 170 -27.37 -21.09 -9.15
CA PHE A 170 -27.08 -19.73 -8.71
C PHE A 170 -25.55 -19.50 -8.56
N THR A 171 -25.04 -18.42 -9.16
CA THR A 171 -23.60 -18.05 -9.11
C THR A 171 -23.31 -16.85 -8.21
N GLY A 172 -24.28 -15.94 -7.98
CA GLY A 172 -24.12 -14.89 -6.98
C GLY A 172 -25.07 -13.71 -7.13
N TRP A 173 -24.89 -12.72 -6.24
CA TRP A 173 -25.58 -11.42 -6.25
C TRP A 173 -24.66 -10.35 -6.84
N TYR A 174 -25.12 -9.61 -7.85
CA TYR A 174 -24.33 -8.65 -8.62
C TYR A 174 -25.06 -7.31 -8.71
N THR A 175 -24.35 -6.19 -8.87
CA THR A 175 -24.96 -4.85 -9.04
C THR A 175 -25.44 -4.56 -10.47
N SER A 176 -25.28 -5.51 -11.39
CA SER A 176 -25.67 -5.46 -12.80
C SER A 176 -26.48 -6.71 -13.17
N PRO A 177 -27.52 -6.63 -14.02
CA PRO A 177 -28.21 -7.80 -14.57
C PRO A 177 -27.43 -8.46 -15.73
N ASP A 178 -26.50 -7.72 -16.36
CA ASP A 178 -25.71 -8.16 -17.52
C ASP A 178 -24.40 -8.86 -17.09
N ALA A 179 -24.00 -9.89 -17.85
CA ALA A 179 -22.83 -10.74 -17.59
C ALA A 179 -21.48 -10.01 -17.72
N GLY A 180 -20.45 -10.52 -17.04
CA GLY A 180 -19.10 -9.95 -17.03
C GLY A 180 -18.80 -9.08 -15.80
N GLY A 181 -19.54 -9.29 -14.71
CA GLY A 181 -19.36 -8.58 -13.46
C GLY A 181 -18.51 -9.33 -12.44
N GLN A 182 -18.52 -8.81 -11.20
CA GLN A 182 -17.98 -9.45 -10.00
C GLN A 182 -19.10 -9.59 -8.97
N ALA A 183 -19.13 -10.71 -8.25
CA ALA A 183 -20.14 -10.96 -7.22
C ALA A 183 -19.91 -10.09 -5.97
N VAL A 184 -20.99 -9.54 -5.40
CA VAL A 184 -20.97 -8.70 -4.20
C VAL A 184 -20.58 -9.51 -2.97
N SER A 185 -19.65 -9.00 -2.15
CA SER A 185 -19.20 -9.69 -0.93
C SER A 185 -20.36 -9.95 0.06
N PRO A 186 -20.41 -11.12 0.73
CA PRO A 186 -21.35 -11.38 1.84
C PRO A 186 -21.26 -10.40 3.01
N SER A 187 -20.15 -9.67 3.14
CA SER A 187 -19.90 -8.62 4.16
C SER A 187 -19.96 -7.20 3.61
N ALA A 188 -20.39 -7.00 2.35
CA ALA A 188 -20.56 -5.67 1.79
C ALA A 188 -21.61 -4.88 2.59
N LYS A 189 -21.26 -3.65 2.98
CA LYS A 189 -22.23 -2.65 3.41
C LYS A 189 -22.96 -2.12 2.18
N LEU A 190 -24.26 -2.38 2.14
CA LEU A 190 -25.18 -1.94 1.10
C LEU A 190 -25.86 -0.63 1.51
N GLU A 191 -26.41 0.08 0.54
CA GLU A 191 -27.07 1.40 0.71
C GLU A 191 -28.58 1.30 0.47
N ASP A 192 -29.35 2.22 1.04
CA ASP A 192 -30.81 2.21 0.92
C ASP A 192 -31.26 2.43 -0.54
N GLY A 193 -32.11 1.53 -1.04
CA GLY A 193 -32.61 1.52 -2.41
C GLY A 193 -31.78 0.72 -3.41
N GLU A 194 -30.65 0.11 -3.02
CA GLU A 194 -29.84 -0.72 -3.94
C GLU A 194 -30.62 -1.93 -4.46
N THR A 195 -30.28 -2.36 -5.69
CA THR A 195 -30.81 -3.59 -6.29
C THR A 195 -29.67 -4.52 -6.67
N LEU A 196 -29.73 -5.76 -6.19
CA LEU A 196 -28.81 -6.83 -6.56
C LEU A 196 -29.53 -7.85 -7.43
N TYR A 197 -28.87 -8.28 -8.51
CA TYR A 197 -29.38 -9.21 -9.50
C TYR A 197 -28.74 -10.59 -9.29
N ALA A 198 -29.54 -11.65 -9.38
CA ALA A 198 -29.03 -13.01 -9.42
C ALA A 198 -28.30 -13.27 -10.74
N HIS A 199 -27.19 -13.99 -10.68
CA HIS A 199 -26.54 -14.56 -11.87
C HIS A 199 -26.61 -16.09 -11.86
N TRP A 200 -26.52 -16.65 -13.07
CA TRP A 200 -27.00 -17.99 -13.38
C TRP A 200 -26.04 -18.71 -14.34
N ALA A 201 -25.49 -19.84 -13.89
CA ALA A 201 -24.82 -20.81 -14.77
C ALA A 201 -25.82 -21.91 -15.16
N VAL A 202 -25.63 -22.59 -16.29
CA VAL A 202 -26.57 -23.62 -16.76
C VAL A 202 -26.45 -24.90 -15.92
N ASP A 203 -27.59 -25.49 -15.54
CA ASP A 203 -27.69 -26.74 -14.78
C ASP A 203 -27.66 -27.93 -15.76
N TYR A 204 -26.45 -28.38 -16.10
CA TYR A 204 -26.22 -29.51 -16.99
C TYR A 204 -25.91 -30.80 -16.20
N THR A 205 -26.74 -31.83 -16.38
CA THR A 205 -26.46 -33.16 -15.82
C THR A 205 -25.37 -33.95 -16.56
N ASP A 206 -24.93 -33.48 -17.74
CA ASP A 206 -23.70 -33.91 -18.39
C ASP A 206 -22.98 -32.77 -19.15
N GLU A 207 -21.65 -32.73 -18.98
CA GLU A 207 -20.63 -32.15 -19.88
C GLU A 207 -20.79 -30.70 -20.40
N SER A 208 -20.81 -29.70 -19.51
CA SER A 208 -19.83 -28.58 -19.52
C SER A 208 -20.10 -27.51 -18.43
N GLU A 209 -19.06 -27.10 -17.68
CA GLU A 209 -19.13 -26.06 -16.64
C GLU A 209 -18.01 -25.01 -16.81
N GLU A 210 -18.34 -23.72 -16.72
CA GLU A 210 -17.34 -22.64 -16.58
C GLU A 210 -17.11 -22.29 -15.10
N GLY A 211 -16.58 -23.25 -14.35
CA GLY A 211 -16.14 -23.07 -12.95
C GLY A 211 -14.61 -23.05 -12.80
N VAL A 212 -14.12 -22.40 -11.75
CA VAL A 212 -12.68 -22.36 -11.43
C VAL A 212 -12.38 -23.30 -10.26
N THR A 213 -11.47 -24.24 -10.46
CA THR A 213 -10.92 -25.09 -9.40
C THR A 213 -9.51 -24.62 -9.02
N PHE A 214 -9.33 -24.28 -7.75
CA PHE A 214 -8.04 -23.98 -7.14
C PHE A 214 -7.50 -25.23 -6.44
N ASP A 215 -6.38 -25.81 -6.89
CA ASP A 215 -5.68 -26.88 -6.17
C ASP A 215 -4.60 -26.30 -5.27
N LEU A 216 -4.81 -26.36 -3.96
CA LEU A 216 -3.92 -25.77 -2.95
C LEU A 216 -2.68 -26.65 -2.68
N THR A 217 -2.72 -27.93 -3.08
CA THR A 217 -1.62 -28.91 -2.90
C THR A 217 -0.42 -28.64 -3.79
N ASN A 218 -0.65 -28.03 -4.96
CA ASN A 218 0.38 -27.73 -5.96
C ASN A 218 0.26 -26.34 -6.59
N GLY A 219 -0.72 -25.56 -6.13
CA GLY A 219 -0.98 -24.19 -6.55
C GLY A 219 -1.57 -24.02 -7.94
N ALA A 220 -1.91 -25.07 -8.67
CA ALA A 220 -2.52 -24.91 -9.99
C ALA A 220 -3.99 -24.47 -9.87
N ALA A 221 -4.26 -23.18 -10.09
CA ALA A 221 -5.60 -22.75 -10.48
C ALA A 221 -5.86 -23.22 -11.91
N ARG A 222 -6.99 -23.89 -12.13
CA ARG A 222 -7.37 -24.45 -13.42
C ARG A 222 -8.88 -24.40 -13.59
N VAL A 223 -9.32 -24.10 -14.82
CA VAL A 223 -10.65 -24.51 -15.27
C VAL A 223 -10.61 -26.03 -15.42
N VAL A 224 -11.35 -26.74 -14.57
CA VAL A 224 -11.47 -28.20 -14.55
C VAL A 224 -12.89 -28.56 -14.17
N GLU A 225 -13.49 -29.46 -14.95
CA GLU A 225 -14.77 -30.09 -14.64
C GLU A 225 -14.65 -30.91 -13.34
N PRO A 226 -15.38 -30.56 -12.26
CA PRO A 226 -15.47 -31.42 -11.08
C PRO A 226 -16.39 -32.61 -11.39
N ASN A 227 -16.17 -33.75 -10.73
CA ASN A 227 -17.18 -34.81 -10.71
C ASN A 227 -18.31 -34.42 -9.73
N ASN A 228 -19.24 -33.58 -10.20
CA ASN A 228 -20.55 -33.26 -9.63
C ASN A 228 -20.58 -33.06 -8.09
N PRO A 229 -20.31 -31.83 -7.58
CA PRO A 229 -20.37 -31.52 -6.16
C PRO A 229 -21.82 -31.34 -5.67
N ASP A 230 -22.48 -32.44 -5.28
CA ASP A 230 -23.90 -32.51 -4.88
C ASP A 230 -24.20 -31.97 -3.45
N GLY A 231 -23.67 -30.78 -3.12
CA GLY A 231 -23.70 -30.19 -1.78
C GLY A 231 -24.17 -28.74 -1.69
N THR A 232 -25.46 -28.53 -1.38
CA THR A 232 -26.05 -27.32 -0.75
C THR A 232 -25.41 -25.96 -1.09
N ALA A 233 -25.58 -25.51 -2.33
CA ALA A 233 -25.69 -24.10 -2.71
C ALA A 233 -24.72 -23.10 -2.04
N LYS A 234 -23.42 -23.36 -2.10
CA LYS A 234 -22.39 -22.32 -1.90
C LYS A 234 -21.76 -21.96 -3.23
N VAL A 235 -21.55 -20.66 -3.44
CA VAL A 235 -20.83 -20.11 -4.60
C VAL A 235 -19.36 -20.51 -4.57
N VAL A 236 -18.79 -20.60 -3.36
CA VAL A 236 -17.44 -21.09 -3.08
C VAL A 236 -17.57 -22.40 -2.30
N VAL A 237 -17.04 -23.49 -2.87
CA VAL A 237 -17.17 -24.87 -2.33
C VAL A 237 -15.77 -25.42 -2.02
N PRO A 238 -15.31 -25.38 -0.76
CA PRO A 238 -14.05 -25.99 -0.35
C PRO A 238 -14.20 -27.51 -0.13
N SER A 239 -13.25 -28.29 -0.65
CA SER A 239 -13.15 -29.74 -0.48
C SER A 239 -11.89 -30.11 0.32
N THR A 240 -12.11 -30.54 1.57
CA THR A 240 -11.06 -31.00 2.49
C THR A 240 -10.50 -32.40 2.16
N LEU A 241 -11.09 -33.12 1.21
CA LEU A 241 -10.63 -34.45 0.77
C LEU A 241 -9.64 -34.37 -0.39
N THR A 242 -9.74 -33.35 -1.23
CA THR A 242 -8.88 -33.13 -2.40
C THR A 242 -7.98 -31.91 -2.27
N ASN A 243 -8.15 -31.12 -1.19
CA ASN A 243 -7.48 -29.84 -0.95
C ASN A 243 -7.68 -28.84 -2.10
N THR A 244 -8.94 -28.73 -2.54
CA THR A 244 -9.36 -27.88 -3.66
C THR A 244 -10.52 -26.98 -3.28
N VAL A 245 -10.54 -25.75 -3.78
CA VAL A 245 -11.70 -24.85 -3.70
C VAL A 245 -12.29 -24.67 -5.10
N PHE A 246 -13.60 -24.89 -5.24
CA PHE A 246 -14.34 -24.68 -6.47
C PHE A 246 -15.18 -23.40 -6.39
N VAL A 247 -15.17 -22.58 -7.44
CA VAL A 247 -15.99 -21.36 -7.56
C VAL A 247 -16.91 -21.48 -8.77
N ARG A 248 -18.21 -21.33 -8.53
CA ARG A 248 -19.26 -21.25 -9.56
C ARG A 248 -19.27 -19.85 -10.19
N LEU A 249 -19.21 -19.76 -11.51
CA LEU A 249 -19.34 -18.51 -12.29
C LEU A 249 -20.35 -18.69 -13.42
N ALA A 250 -20.91 -17.60 -13.94
CA ALA A 250 -21.65 -17.60 -15.20
C ALA A 250 -20.73 -17.28 -16.39
N ASP A 251 -21.16 -17.60 -17.60
CA ASP A 251 -20.41 -17.37 -18.85
C ASP A 251 -19.95 -15.91 -18.99
N GLY A 252 -18.64 -15.68 -18.82
CA GLY A 252 -18.00 -14.38 -18.96
C GLY A 252 -17.73 -13.61 -17.66
N ASP A 253 -18.21 -14.08 -16.52
CA ASP A 253 -17.94 -13.48 -15.21
C ASP A 253 -16.47 -13.60 -14.76
N GLN A 254 -16.12 -12.85 -13.72
CA GLN A 254 -14.82 -12.88 -13.07
C GLN A 254 -14.93 -13.47 -11.66
N VAL A 255 -13.88 -14.18 -11.22
CA VAL A 255 -13.72 -14.52 -9.79
C VAL A 255 -13.43 -13.22 -9.04
N ALA A 256 -14.34 -12.80 -8.17
CA ALA A 256 -14.16 -11.66 -7.26
C ALA A 256 -13.20 -12.02 -6.11
N ASP A 257 -12.54 -11.02 -5.53
CA ASP A 257 -11.43 -11.21 -4.57
C ASP A 257 -11.83 -12.03 -3.32
N TRP A 258 -13.08 -11.91 -2.86
CA TRP A 258 -13.61 -12.72 -1.74
C TRP A 258 -13.92 -14.18 -2.10
N GLN A 259 -13.99 -14.50 -3.39
CA GLN A 259 -14.18 -15.86 -3.92
C GLN A 259 -12.82 -16.55 -4.20
N VAL A 260 -11.75 -15.77 -4.36
CA VAL A 260 -10.37 -16.30 -4.40
C VAL A 260 -10.00 -16.79 -3.00
N PRO A 261 -9.45 -18.01 -2.84
CA PRO A 261 -8.86 -18.43 -1.58
C PRO A 261 -7.77 -17.44 -1.15
N SER A 262 -7.98 -16.78 0.00
CA SER A 262 -7.07 -15.80 0.59
C SER A 262 -6.55 -16.24 1.97
N GLU A 263 -7.31 -17.07 2.68
CA GLU A 263 -6.89 -17.75 3.90
C GLU A 263 -6.32 -19.14 3.60
N ASP A 264 -5.31 -19.52 4.39
CA ASP A 264 -4.68 -20.83 4.40
C ASP A 264 -5.62 -21.90 4.99
N VAL A 265 -5.64 -23.11 4.44
CA VAL A 265 -6.60 -24.16 4.86
C VAL A 265 -6.07 -24.88 6.10
N ALA A 266 -6.15 -24.17 7.23
CA ALA A 266 -5.64 -24.56 8.54
C ALA A 266 -5.87 -26.04 8.89
N GLY A 267 -4.82 -26.84 8.75
CA GLY A 267 -4.86 -28.28 8.89
C GLY A 267 -4.73 -29.09 7.59
N ASP A 268 -4.27 -28.52 6.47
CA ASP A 268 -3.97 -29.25 5.22
C ASP A 268 -2.51 -29.79 5.16
N GLY A 269 -1.50 -29.03 5.59
CA GLY A 269 -0.07 -29.35 5.55
C GLY A 269 0.76 -28.48 4.59
N PHE A 270 0.18 -27.43 4.03
CA PHE A 270 0.83 -26.41 3.19
C PHE A 270 0.70 -25.05 3.88
N VAL A 271 1.55 -24.09 3.49
CA VAL A 271 1.33 -22.68 3.82
C VAL A 271 1.02 -21.96 2.52
N PHE A 272 -0.24 -21.58 2.37
CA PHE A 272 -0.74 -20.80 1.26
C PHE A 272 -0.42 -19.30 1.47
N ALA A 273 0.49 -18.76 0.66
CA ALA A 273 0.87 -17.34 0.67
C ALA A 273 0.25 -16.55 -0.51
N GLY A 274 -1.02 -16.83 -0.83
CA GLY A 274 -1.75 -16.18 -1.92
C GLY A 274 -1.46 -16.76 -3.32
N PHE A 275 -1.99 -16.09 -4.35
CA PHE A 275 -1.72 -16.40 -5.76
C PHE A 275 -0.73 -15.40 -6.38
N ASP A 276 -0.05 -15.81 -7.45
CA ASP A 276 0.74 -14.94 -8.31
C ASP A 276 -0.16 -13.96 -9.08
N GLY A 277 -0.25 -12.72 -8.61
CA GLY A 277 -0.39 -11.54 -9.49
C GLY A 277 -1.78 -10.98 -9.76
N VAL A 278 -2.82 -11.28 -8.97
CA VAL A 278 -4.12 -10.58 -9.02
C VAL A 278 -4.92 -10.72 -7.72
N GLU A 279 -5.79 -9.73 -7.47
CA GLU A 279 -6.89 -9.80 -6.49
C GLU A 279 -8.09 -10.60 -7.05
N SER A 280 -8.48 -10.34 -8.30
CA SER A 280 -9.59 -11.01 -9.02
C SER A 280 -9.18 -11.58 -10.39
N ALA A 281 -9.85 -12.63 -10.86
CA ALA A 281 -9.40 -13.41 -12.02
C ALA A 281 -10.45 -13.55 -13.14
N ALA A 282 -10.08 -13.13 -14.35
CA ALA A 282 -10.88 -13.30 -15.56
C ALA A 282 -10.70 -14.68 -16.24
N ARG A 283 -11.66 -15.04 -17.10
CA ARG A 283 -11.67 -16.29 -17.88
C ARG A 283 -10.36 -16.53 -18.64
N GLY A 284 -9.71 -17.67 -18.33
CA GLY A 284 -8.47 -18.11 -18.98
C GLY A 284 -7.18 -17.66 -18.29
N THR A 285 -7.25 -16.82 -17.24
CA THR A 285 -6.07 -16.47 -16.43
C THR A 285 -5.51 -17.71 -15.73
N THR A 286 -4.21 -17.94 -15.87
CA THR A 286 -3.50 -19.04 -15.18
C THR A 286 -2.87 -18.51 -13.91
N LEU A 287 -3.50 -18.75 -12.77
CA LEU A 287 -2.92 -18.42 -11.46
C LEU A 287 -2.05 -19.58 -10.96
N GLN A 288 -0.98 -19.24 -10.24
CA GLN A 288 -0.15 -20.18 -9.48
C GLN A 288 -0.22 -19.77 -8.01
N ALA A 289 -0.56 -20.68 -7.10
CA ALA A 289 -0.50 -20.39 -5.67
C ALA A 289 0.95 -20.44 -5.18
N LYS A 290 1.29 -19.52 -4.28
CA LYS A 290 2.52 -19.56 -3.47
C LYS A 290 2.31 -20.52 -2.31
N ALA A 291 2.05 -21.80 -2.62
CA ALA A 291 1.82 -22.85 -1.62
C ALA A 291 3.15 -23.55 -1.27
N ASN A 292 3.74 -23.15 -0.14
CA ASN A 292 4.95 -23.79 0.39
C ASN A 292 4.58 -25.04 1.21
N LYS A 293 5.45 -26.05 1.26
CA LYS A 293 5.17 -27.25 2.08
C LYS A 293 5.43 -26.97 3.56
N GLY A 294 4.35 -26.72 4.30
CA GLY A 294 4.35 -26.44 5.73
C GLY A 294 4.45 -27.67 6.63
N VAL A 295 4.13 -27.45 7.90
CA VAL A 295 3.78 -28.46 8.90
C VAL A 295 2.60 -27.95 9.72
N LYS A 296 1.64 -28.86 9.96
CA LYS A 296 0.45 -28.57 10.77
C LYS A 296 0.83 -28.44 12.24
N VAL A 297 0.95 -27.21 12.71
CA VAL A 297 1.18 -26.84 14.11
C VAL A 297 -0.15 -26.77 14.84
N GLN A 298 -0.35 -27.69 15.77
CA GLN A 298 -1.49 -27.66 16.69
C GLN A 298 -1.03 -27.16 18.06
N PHE A 299 -1.70 -26.19 18.67
CA PHE A 299 -1.46 -25.85 20.08
C PHE A 299 -2.26 -26.75 21.01
N LYS A 300 -1.60 -27.32 22.02
CA LYS A 300 -2.19 -28.28 22.95
C LYS A 300 -3.19 -27.61 23.89
N THR A 301 -4.48 -27.77 23.62
CA THR A 301 -5.56 -27.30 24.49
C THR A 301 -5.40 -27.89 25.91
N PRO A 302 -5.32 -27.07 26.97
CA PRO A 302 -5.13 -27.57 28.32
C PRO A 302 -6.43 -28.16 28.89
N ALA A 303 -6.30 -29.20 29.72
CA ALA A 303 -7.43 -29.95 30.29
C ALA A 303 -8.25 -29.21 31.38
N ALA A 304 -8.06 -27.89 31.54
CA ALA A 304 -8.77 -27.03 32.47
C ALA A 304 -8.74 -25.57 32.00
N GLU A 305 -9.74 -24.80 32.42
CA GLU A 305 -9.82 -23.36 32.13
C GLU A 305 -8.59 -22.60 32.66
N GLY A 306 -8.10 -21.63 31.87
CA GLY A 306 -7.10 -20.65 32.34
C GLY A 306 -5.62 -21.06 32.32
N SER A 307 -5.24 -22.24 31.80
CA SER A 307 -3.83 -22.68 31.80
C SER A 307 -2.91 -21.88 30.86
N TYR A 308 -3.41 -21.29 29.76
CA TYR A 308 -2.77 -20.18 29.03
C TYR A 308 -3.76 -19.52 28.04
N ASP A 309 -3.44 -18.27 27.69
CA ASP A 309 -3.94 -17.57 26.51
C ASP A 309 -2.85 -17.55 25.43
N LEU A 310 -3.26 -17.43 24.17
CA LEU A 310 -2.36 -17.33 23.02
C LEU A 310 -2.57 -15.97 22.34
N TYR A 311 -1.49 -15.31 21.95
CA TYR A 311 -1.49 -14.02 21.25
C TYR A 311 -0.68 -14.13 19.96
N LYS A 312 -1.03 -13.32 18.95
CA LYS A 312 -0.26 -13.12 17.72
C LYS A 312 -0.30 -11.63 17.35
N ASP A 313 0.84 -11.04 17.01
CA ASP A 313 0.99 -9.65 16.52
C ASP A 313 0.33 -8.56 17.43
N GLY A 314 0.28 -8.83 18.73
CA GLY A 314 -0.37 -8.00 19.76
C GLY A 314 -1.87 -8.27 19.97
N SER A 315 -2.50 -9.12 19.14
CA SER A 315 -3.91 -9.52 19.25
C SER A 315 -4.06 -10.86 19.97
N LYS A 316 -5.19 -11.09 20.65
CA LYS A 316 -5.50 -12.38 21.29
C LYS A 316 -6.06 -13.36 20.25
N VAL A 317 -5.57 -14.59 20.22
CA VAL A 317 -6.09 -15.66 19.36
C VAL A 317 -7.35 -16.25 19.98
N GLU A 318 -8.45 -16.27 19.23
CA GLU A 318 -9.71 -16.87 19.66
C GLU A 318 -9.70 -18.41 19.62
N LYS A 319 -10.57 -19.04 20.41
CA LYS A 319 -10.59 -20.50 20.59
C LYS A 319 -11.81 -21.12 19.90
N PHE A 320 -11.61 -21.59 18.67
CA PHE A 320 -12.58 -22.46 18.00
C PHE A 320 -12.74 -23.80 18.74
N PRO A 321 -13.92 -24.45 18.67
CA PRO A 321 -14.28 -25.56 19.55
C PRO A 321 -13.65 -26.90 19.12
N SER A 322 -12.33 -27.06 19.34
CA SER A 322 -11.69 -28.26 19.95
C SER A 322 -10.17 -28.24 19.76
N TRP A 323 -9.70 -27.87 18.56
CA TRP A 323 -8.29 -27.85 18.15
C TRP A 323 -8.02 -26.52 17.45
N VAL A 324 -6.97 -25.79 17.85
CA VAL A 324 -6.45 -24.69 17.04
C VAL A 324 -5.31 -25.25 16.19
N LEU A 325 -5.54 -25.27 14.88
CA LEU A 325 -4.58 -25.68 13.87
C LEU A 325 -4.06 -24.42 13.16
N PHE A 326 -2.77 -24.40 12.90
CA PHE A 326 -2.10 -23.46 12.02
C PHE A 326 -1.18 -24.27 11.12
N ASP A 327 -0.99 -23.84 9.90
CA ASP A 327 0.13 -24.30 9.10
C ASP A 327 1.27 -23.28 9.21
N VAL A 328 2.48 -23.81 9.32
CA VAL A 328 3.69 -22.99 9.54
C VAL A 328 4.79 -23.53 8.65
N GLU A 329 5.52 -22.63 7.98
CA GLU A 329 6.61 -23.01 7.10
C GLU A 329 7.69 -23.76 7.86
N ARG A 330 8.28 -24.78 7.23
CA ARG A 330 9.22 -25.67 7.93
C ARG A 330 10.41 -24.96 8.53
N ASP A 331 10.90 -23.88 7.93
CA ASP A 331 12.00 -23.11 8.48
C ASP A 331 11.56 -21.79 9.12
N ALA A 332 10.26 -21.52 9.28
CA ALA A 332 9.79 -20.43 10.14
C ALA A 332 10.04 -20.73 11.63
N THR A 333 10.00 -19.68 12.44
CA THR A 333 10.00 -19.72 13.91
C THR A 333 8.59 -19.53 14.43
N VAL A 334 8.21 -20.18 15.53
CA VAL A 334 6.94 -19.91 16.23
C VAL A 334 7.01 -18.67 17.14
N ALA A 335 7.78 -17.67 16.70
CA ALA A 335 8.13 -16.50 17.50
C ALA A 335 6.93 -15.55 17.71
N ASP A 336 6.11 -15.40 16.66
CA ASP A 336 4.96 -14.50 16.59
C ASP A 336 3.83 -14.94 17.54
N PHE A 337 3.79 -16.23 17.88
CA PHE A 337 2.77 -16.86 18.73
C PHE A 337 3.18 -16.83 20.20
N GLN A 338 2.65 -15.91 20.99
CA GLN A 338 3.00 -15.76 22.40
C GLN A 338 2.00 -16.48 23.32
N ALA A 339 2.38 -17.63 23.89
CA ALA A 339 1.62 -18.27 24.96
C ALA A 339 1.89 -17.59 26.31
N VAL A 340 0.83 -17.06 26.92
CA VAL A 340 0.89 -16.24 28.13
C VAL A 340 0.02 -16.81 29.23
N ARG A 341 0.54 -16.81 30.45
CA ARG A 341 -0.19 -17.09 31.69
C ARG A 341 -0.40 -15.81 32.47
N ASN A 342 -1.61 -15.64 33.00
CA ASN A 342 -2.00 -14.50 33.84
C ASN A 342 -1.86 -13.11 33.16
N ALA A 343 -2.16 -13.03 31.86
CA ALA A 343 -2.37 -11.75 31.18
C ALA A 343 -3.37 -10.88 31.98
N GLY A 344 -3.11 -9.57 32.03
CA GLY A 344 -3.87 -8.60 32.82
C GLY A 344 -3.60 -8.61 34.34
N LYS A 345 -2.67 -9.41 34.85
CA LYS A 345 -2.33 -9.49 36.29
C LYS A 345 -0.87 -9.10 36.55
N SER A 346 -0.54 -8.70 37.77
CA SER A 346 0.84 -8.32 38.16
C SER A 346 1.88 -9.44 38.05
N PHE A 347 1.46 -10.69 37.85
CA PHE A 347 2.32 -11.87 37.73
C PHE A 347 2.19 -12.55 36.36
N VAL A 348 2.23 -11.76 35.28
CA VAL A 348 2.30 -12.26 33.90
C VAL A 348 3.51 -13.17 33.74
N THR A 349 3.33 -14.30 33.05
CA THR A 349 4.45 -15.16 32.65
C THR A 349 4.31 -15.57 31.18
N LEU A 350 5.41 -15.50 30.45
CA LEU A 350 5.52 -15.78 29.02
C LEU A 350 6.17 -17.14 28.81
N ASN A 351 5.73 -17.88 27.80
CA ASN A 351 6.39 -19.11 27.37
C ASN A 351 7.83 -18.82 26.89
N ARG A 352 8.76 -19.76 27.14
CA ARG A 352 10.13 -19.71 26.59
C ARG A 352 10.43 -20.88 25.65
N ASP A 353 9.91 -22.06 25.97
CA ASP A 353 10.16 -23.27 25.19
C ASP A 353 8.84 -24.00 24.92
N TRP A 354 8.70 -24.50 23.70
CA TRP A 354 7.60 -25.37 23.28
C TRP A 354 8.06 -26.83 23.35
N LYS A 355 7.19 -27.71 23.86
CA LYS A 355 7.40 -29.14 23.74
C LYS A 355 6.66 -29.65 22.50
N VAL A 356 7.43 -30.19 21.57
CA VAL A 356 6.99 -30.68 20.26
C VAL A 356 6.67 -32.16 20.35
N TYR A 357 5.44 -32.54 20.02
CA TYR A 357 4.97 -33.92 19.97
C TYR A 357 4.72 -34.34 18.51
N TYR A 358 5.15 -35.57 18.17
CA TYR A 358 5.00 -36.15 16.83
C TYR A 358 3.91 -37.23 16.87
N GLY A 359 2.81 -37.01 16.15
CA GLY A 359 1.66 -37.93 16.15
C GLY A 359 1.10 -38.20 17.55
N THR A 360 0.82 -39.46 17.86
CA THR A 360 0.23 -39.89 19.15
C THR A 360 1.26 -40.24 20.24
N GLY A 361 2.54 -39.91 20.03
CA GLY A 361 3.65 -40.29 20.93
C GLY A 361 3.67 -39.56 22.28
N THR A 362 4.26 -40.20 23.29
CA THR A 362 4.41 -39.65 24.66
C THR A 362 5.73 -38.91 24.88
N GLU A 363 6.76 -39.18 24.09
CA GLU A 363 8.05 -38.48 24.12
C GLU A 363 8.04 -37.35 23.08
N GLY A 364 8.44 -36.14 23.52
CA GLY A 364 8.41 -34.94 22.71
C GLY A 364 9.64 -34.06 22.95
N THR A 365 10.22 -33.53 21.87
CA THR A 365 11.45 -32.73 21.88
C THR A 365 11.17 -31.30 22.37
N THR A 366 12.19 -30.60 22.86
CA THR A 366 12.05 -29.17 23.25
C THR A 366 12.53 -28.26 22.11
N LEU A 367 11.72 -27.27 21.77
CA LEU A 367 11.98 -26.19 20.81
C LEU A 367 11.99 -24.86 21.58
N GLU A 368 13.14 -24.20 21.67
CA GLU A 368 13.20 -22.82 22.18
C GLU A 368 12.47 -21.88 21.21
N HIS A 369 11.76 -20.87 21.74
CA HIS A 369 10.85 -19.96 21.00
C HIS A 369 11.40 -19.39 19.68
N SER A 370 12.71 -19.09 19.65
CA SER A 370 13.41 -18.47 18.52
C SER A 370 14.11 -19.47 17.57
N LYS A 371 13.95 -20.78 17.76
CA LYS A 371 14.52 -21.80 16.86
C LYS A 371 13.56 -22.10 15.72
N LYS A 372 14.11 -22.21 14.49
CA LYS A 372 13.35 -22.63 13.31
C LYS A 372 12.83 -24.06 13.51
N LEU A 373 11.58 -24.33 13.15
CA LEU A 373 10.92 -25.64 13.32
C LEU A 373 11.77 -26.80 12.75
N SER A 374 12.34 -26.60 11.56
CA SER A 374 13.22 -27.53 10.84
C SER A 374 14.48 -27.98 11.59
N THR A 375 14.89 -27.27 12.64
CA THR A 375 16.02 -27.67 13.50
C THR A 375 15.66 -28.75 14.52
N VAL A 376 14.36 -28.99 14.74
CA VAL A 376 13.84 -29.94 15.73
C VAL A 376 13.00 -31.03 15.09
N ILE A 377 12.23 -30.73 14.03
CA ILE A 377 11.22 -31.66 13.48
C ILE A 377 11.72 -32.42 12.23
N PRO A 378 11.69 -33.77 12.22
CA PRO A 378 12.13 -34.59 11.08
C PRO A 378 11.49 -34.18 9.74
N ALA A 379 12.24 -34.26 8.63
CA ALA A 379 11.85 -33.71 7.33
C ALA A 379 10.57 -34.30 6.71
N ASP A 380 10.20 -35.50 7.13
CA ASP A 380 9.01 -36.28 6.73
C ASP A 380 7.76 -36.01 7.59
N THR A 381 7.93 -35.36 8.75
CA THR A 381 6.81 -35.03 9.65
C THR A 381 5.80 -34.12 8.97
N SER A 382 4.51 -34.48 8.99
CA SER A 382 3.42 -33.68 8.42
C SER A 382 2.68 -32.82 9.45
N SER A 383 2.70 -33.18 10.74
CA SER A 383 2.03 -32.43 11.81
C SER A 383 2.77 -32.58 13.14
N VAL A 384 2.70 -31.54 13.97
CA VAL A 384 3.20 -31.54 15.35
C VAL A 384 2.22 -30.86 16.31
N THR A 385 2.15 -31.35 17.54
CA THR A 385 1.45 -30.65 18.62
C THR A 385 2.47 -29.92 19.50
N LEU A 386 2.27 -28.62 19.72
CA LEU A 386 3.08 -27.77 20.59
C LEU A 386 2.39 -27.57 21.94
N GLU A 387 3.07 -27.93 23.02
CA GLU A 387 2.69 -27.63 24.39
C GLU A 387 3.61 -26.54 24.97
N PRO A 388 3.08 -25.40 25.45
CA PRO A 388 3.93 -24.39 26.07
C PRO A 388 4.44 -24.90 27.43
N ILE A 389 5.76 -25.04 27.56
CA ILE A 389 6.45 -25.41 28.80
C ILE A 389 7.34 -24.24 29.28
N ASN A 390 8.04 -24.42 30.40
CA ASN A 390 9.11 -23.51 30.86
C ASN A 390 8.77 -22.01 30.78
N PHE A 391 7.69 -21.62 31.47
CA PHE A 391 7.29 -20.21 31.58
C PHE A 391 8.27 -19.41 32.42
N GLN A 392 8.50 -18.17 32.02
CA GLN A 392 9.35 -17.19 32.71
C GLN A 392 8.54 -15.93 33.05
N GLU A 393 9.01 -15.15 34.04
CA GLU A 393 8.44 -13.84 34.36
C GLU A 393 8.42 -12.92 33.12
N ALA A 394 7.36 -12.12 32.99
CA ALA A 394 7.13 -11.31 31.80
C ALA A 394 6.56 -9.92 32.10
N THR A 395 6.85 -8.99 31.20
CA THR A 395 6.11 -7.74 31.04
C THR A 395 5.01 -7.93 29.99
N GLN A 396 3.79 -7.48 30.27
CA GLN A 396 2.77 -7.21 29.25
C GLN A 396 2.77 -5.73 28.92
N TYR A 397 2.82 -5.36 27.64
CA TYR A 397 2.76 -4.00 27.12
C TYR A 397 1.46 -3.78 26.31
N ASN A 398 0.48 -3.09 26.88
CA ASN A 398 -0.78 -2.74 26.21
C ASN A 398 -0.62 -1.40 25.47
N VAL A 399 -0.46 -1.41 24.15
CA VAL A 399 -0.22 -0.23 23.31
C VAL A 399 -1.53 0.33 22.75
N TYR A 400 -1.78 1.62 22.96
CA TYR A 400 -2.98 2.36 22.55
C TYR A 400 -2.59 3.58 21.71
N SER A 401 -3.02 3.64 20.45
CA SER A 401 -2.66 4.71 19.50
C SER A 401 -3.82 5.63 19.08
N TYR A 402 -5.06 5.16 19.18
CA TYR A 402 -6.27 5.92 18.81
C TYR A 402 -7.02 6.41 20.05
N SER A 403 -7.53 5.49 20.86
CA SER A 403 -8.18 5.80 22.14
C SER A 403 -7.66 4.86 23.24
N ALA A 404 -7.66 5.33 24.48
CA ALA A 404 -7.45 4.49 25.66
C ALA A 404 -8.77 3.97 26.27
N LEU A 405 -9.90 4.28 25.63
CA LEU A 405 -11.21 3.68 25.91
C LEU A 405 -11.50 2.48 24.99
N GLU A 406 -10.74 2.36 23.90
CA GLU A 406 -10.77 1.24 22.94
C GLU A 406 -9.70 0.20 23.30
N GLY A 407 -9.77 -0.99 22.69
CA GLY A 407 -8.83 -2.09 22.94
C GLY A 407 -7.43 -1.80 22.36
N GLY A 408 -6.41 -1.75 23.23
CA GLY A 408 -5.01 -1.68 22.83
C GLY A 408 -4.39 -3.06 22.54
N LYS A 409 -3.39 -3.12 21.66
CA LYS A 409 -2.64 -4.34 21.37
C LYS A 409 -1.78 -4.75 22.58
N SER A 410 -1.81 -6.02 22.95
CA SER A 410 -1.06 -6.60 24.08
C SER A 410 0.18 -7.36 23.60
N TYR A 411 1.35 -6.76 23.76
CA TYR A 411 2.66 -7.35 23.48
C TYR A 411 3.31 -7.91 24.75
N PHE A 412 4.23 -8.87 24.65
CA PHE A 412 4.82 -9.53 25.83
C PHE A 412 6.33 -9.75 25.68
N THR A 413 7.11 -9.37 26.71
CA THR A 413 8.56 -9.63 26.76
C THR A 413 8.94 -10.36 28.05
N PRO A 414 10.07 -11.08 28.10
CA PRO A 414 10.66 -11.53 29.37
C PRO A 414 10.88 -10.35 30.33
N SER A 415 10.71 -10.53 31.64
CA SER A 415 10.79 -9.45 32.64
C SER A 415 12.13 -8.69 32.68
N ALA A 416 13.19 -9.30 32.15
CA ALA A 416 14.53 -8.74 32.02
C ALA A 416 14.90 -8.27 30.59
N SER A 417 13.93 -8.29 29.66
CA SER A 417 14.08 -7.85 28.25
C SER A 417 13.32 -6.55 28.01
N THR A 418 13.92 -5.66 27.23
CA THR A 418 13.26 -4.44 26.75
C THR A 418 12.19 -4.76 25.69
N PHE A 419 11.38 -3.75 25.35
CA PHE A 419 10.48 -3.82 24.19
C PHE A 419 11.29 -3.69 22.89
N ASP A 420 12.28 -2.79 22.84
CA ASP A 420 13.14 -2.58 21.66
C ASP A 420 13.89 -3.85 21.23
N GLU A 421 14.42 -4.62 22.19
CA GLU A 421 15.09 -5.91 21.92
C GLU A 421 14.15 -7.01 21.43
N ALA A 422 12.83 -6.84 21.58
CA ALA A 422 11.81 -7.83 21.24
C ALA A 422 11.03 -7.51 19.96
N TYR A 423 10.81 -6.22 19.66
CA TYR A 423 9.96 -5.77 18.55
C TYR A 423 10.55 -4.62 17.71
N GLY A 424 11.60 -3.94 18.21
CA GLY A 424 12.17 -2.76 17.57
C GLY A 424 11.23 -1.54 17.53
N GLN A 425 11.69 -0.49 16.84
CA GLN A 425 10.95 0.76 16.67
C GLN A 425 9.91 0.67 15.53
N GLU A 426 10.16 -0.15 14.50
CA GLU A 426 9.29 -0.27 13.32
C GLU A 426 7.86 -0.69 13.72
N ALA A 427 7.72 -1.65 14.66
CA ALA A 427 6.44 -2.09 15.24
C ALA A 427 5.69 -1.02 16.08
N LEU A 428 6.32 0.13 16.37
CA LEU A 428 5.69 1.28 17.04
C LEU A 428 5.35 2.39 16.04
N ASP A 429 6.16 2.53 14.99
CA ASP A 429 5.91 3.47 13.90
C ASP A 429 4.67 3.01 13.11
N GLU A 430 4.51 1.71 12.86
CA GLU A 430 3.28 1.09 12.31
C GLU A 430 2.02 1.36 13.15
N LEU A 431 2.17 1.55 14.47
CA LEU A 431 1.06 1.85 15.37
C LEU A 431 0.80 3.37 15.50
N THR A 432 1.65 4.21 14.94
CA THR A 432 1.52 5.68 15.03
C THR A 432 0.53 6.19 13.97
N ARG A 433 -0.19 7.28 14.27
CA ARG A 433 -1.14 7.89 13.32
C ARG A 433 -0.43 8.51 12.12
N GLU A 434 -1.14 8.52 10.99
CA GLU A 434 -0.76 9.16 9.72
C GLU A 434 -0.27 10.62 9.91
N ASN A 435 -0.87 11.39 10.82
CA ASN A 435 -0.34 12.70 11.22
C ASN A 435 0.83 12.58 12.23
N ALA A 436 1.92 11.95 11.80
CA ALA A 436 3.16 11.83 12.55
C ALA A 436 3.78 13.21 12.89
N SER A 437 3.50 14.26 12.11
CA SER A 437 4.03 15.62 12.35
C SER A 437 3.55 16.24 13.68
N ALA A 438 2.43 15.76 14.20
CA ALA A 438 1.87 16.16 15.50
C ALA A 438 2.06 15.09 16.59
N PHE A 439 2.89 14.06 16.36
CA PHE A 439 3.17 13.03 17.35
C PHE A 439 4.20 13.51 18.39
N LEU A 440 3.81 13.51 19.66
CA LEU A 440 4.64 13.98 20.77
C LEU A 440 5.41 12.83 21.44
N GLY A 441 5.02 11.57 21.21
CA GLY A 441 5.69 10.38 21.71
C GLY A 441 4.76 9.44 22.48
N TRP A 442 5.33 8.38 23.05
CA TRP A 442 4.63 7.39 23.85
C TRP A 442 4.75 7.67 25.36
N TYR A 443 3.69 7.41 26.13
CA TYR A 443 3.52 7.70 27.56
C TYR A 443 2.44 6.76 28.16
N ASN A 444 2.62 6.12 29.32
CA ASN A 444 1.63 5.15 29.87
C ASN A 444 0.54 5.83 30.77
N PRO A 445 -0.43 5.07 31.33
CA PRO A 445 -1.23 5.34 32.55
C PRO A 445 -1.08 4.51 33.93
N ASP A 446 0.06 4.49 34.70
CA ASP A 446 0.48 4.48 36.18
C ASP A 446 1.55 5.44 36.98
N ASP A 447 2.42 6.36 36.44
CA ASP A 447 3.51 7.35 36.94
C ASP A 447 3.53 8.17 38.27
N THR A 448 4.61 8.99 38.46
CA THR A 448 4.56 10.48 38.64
C THR A 448 5.69 11.35 37.97
N VAL A 449 5.37 12.56 37.46
CA VAL A 449 6.29 13.72 37.30
C VAL A 449 6.17 14.73 38.45
N SER A 450 7.18 15.56 38.72
CA SER A 450 7.17 16.56 39.81
C SER A 450 7.62 17.96 39.36
N TYR A 451 7.00 19.00 39.95
CA TYR A 451 7.34 20.41 39.73
C TYR A 451 7.21 21.22 41.04
N TYR A 452 7.56 22.50 41.02
CA TYR A 452 7.41 23.42 42.15
C TYR A 452 6.43 24.55 41.80
N VAL A 453 5.48 24.84 42.68
CA VAL A 453 4.61 26.02 42.55
C VAL A 453 5.29 27.28 43.12
N ALA A 454 4.77 28.46 42.77
CA ALA A 454 5.30 29.76 43.20
C ALA A 454 5.44 29.95 44.74
N SER A 455 4.74 29.14 45.55
CA SER A 455 4.91 29.09 47.02
C SER A 455 6.12 28.25 47.48
N GLY A 456 6.98 27.79 46.57
CA GLY A 456 8.11 26.90 46.85
C GLY A 456 7.74 25.45 47.16
N SER A 457 6.44 25.10 47.13
CA SER A 457 5.94 23.78 47.47
C SER A 457 6.12 22.80 46.29
N LYS A 458 6.70 21.62 46.53
CA LYS A 458 6.76 20.55 45.52
C LYS A 458 5.37 19.98 45.29
N LYS A 459 4.95 19.89 44.03
CA LYS A 459 3.79 19.12 43.57
C LYS A 459 4.25 17.94 42.72
N THR A 460 3.41 16.92 42.66
CA THR A 460 3.66 15.67 41.96
C THR A 460 2.35 15.24 41.29
N VAL A 461 2.41 14.98 39.99
CA VAL A 461 1.27 14.77 39.09
C VAL A 461 1.60 13.63 38.12
N LYS A 462 0.62 13.13 37.37
CA LYS A 462 0.77 11.90 36.57
C LYS A 462 0.59 12.17 35.07
N ASN A 463 1.31 11.46 34.19
CA ASN A 463 1.31 11.74 32.73
C ASN A 463 -0.08 11.84 32.12
N ARG A 464 -1.05 10.99 32.47
CA ARG A 464 -2.40 11.12 31.89
C ARG A 464 -3.18 12.37 32.34
N GLN A 465 -2.67 13.17 33.28
CA GLN A 465 -3.22 14.51 33.54
C GLN A 465 -2.87 15.51 32.42
N PHE A 466 -1.96 15.14 31.52
CA PHE A 466 -1.60 15.86 30.30
C PHE A 466 -2.29 15.29 29.03
N ILE A 467 -2.94 14.12 29.12
CA ILE A 467 -3.43 13.34 27.97
C ILE A 467 -4.94 13.11 28.07
N ASN A 468 -5.70 13.46 27.04
CA ASN A 468 -7.10 13.10 26.94
C ASN A 468 -7.24 11.62 26.53
N ALA A 469 -7.73 10.77 27.45
CA ALA A 469 -7.86 9.34 27.24
C ALA A 469 -8.76 8.93 26.05
N ALA A 470 -9.72 9.77 25.66
CA ALA A 470 -10.69 9.44 24.61
C ALA A 470 -10.16 9.59 23.18
N ASN A 471 -9.10 10.37 22.97
CA ASN A 471 -8.54 10.66 21.64
C ASN A 471 -7.01 10.83 21.61
N LEU A 472 -6.34 10.61 22.74
CA LEU A 472 -4.89 10.67 22.96
C LEU A 472 -4.22 11.99 22.52
N LEU A 473 -4.98 13.09 22.55
CA LEU A 473 -4.44 14.43 22.33
C LEU A 473 -4.00 15.07 23.65
N LYS A 474 -3.15 16.10 23.57
CA LYS A 474 -2.86 16.97 24.71
C LYS A 474 -4.16 17.53 25.32
N PHE A 475 -4.23 17.56 26.64
CA PHE A 475 -5.34 18.24 27.32
C PHE A 475 -5.33 19.73 26.97
N HIS A 476 -6.52 20.34 26.86
CA HIS A 476 -6.70 21.71 26.37
C HIS A 476 -5.87 22.72 27.19
N ASP A 477 -5.36 23.76 26.53
CA ASP A 477 -4.30 24.63 27.05
C ASP A 477 -4.76 26.10 27.24
N PRO A 478 -5.58 26.39 28.27
CA PRO A 478 -5.84 27.75 28.72
C PRO A 478 -4.69 28.24 29.61
N ALA A 479 -4.32 29.52 29.49
CA ALA A 479 -3.23 30.10 30.29
C ALA A 479 -3.37 29.83 31.81
N GLY A 480 -2.33 29.27 32.42
CA GLY A 480 -2.36 28.66 33.74
C GLY A 480 -2.59 27.13 33.70
N SER A 481 -2.22 26.46 32.62
CA SER A 481 -2.40 25.02 32.43
C SER A 481 -1.32 24.22 33.18
N LEU A 482 -1.44 22.88 33.17
CA LEU A 482 -0.38 22.02 33.73
C LEU A 482 0.90 22.03 32.88
N TRP A 483 0.79 22.38 31.59
CA TRP A 483 1.90 22.47 30.65
C TRP A 483 2.80 23.70 30.91
N ASP A 484 2.26 24.79 31.47
CA ASP A 484 3.02 25.98 31.89
C ASP A 484 4.07 25.69 32.98
N VAL A 485 3.91 24.59 33.73
CA VAL A 485 4.69 24.30 34.95
C VAL A 485 5.34 22.92 34.98
N ALA A 486 4.99 22.02 34.05
CA ALA A 486 5.50 20.65 34.00
C ALA A 486 5.37 20.06 32.58
N SER A 487 6.05 18.95 32.33
CA SER A 487 5.90 18.16 31.10
C SER A 487 5.85 16.67 31.45
N PRO A 488 5.06 15.84 30.74
CA PRO A 488 4.97 14.41 31.02
C PRO A 488 6.28 13.67 30.70
N VAL A 489 6.57 12.60 31.43
CA VAL A 489 7.78 11.79 31.23
C VAL A 489 7.56 10.83 30.07
N LYS A 490 8.27 11.04 28.95
CA LYS A 490 8.23 10.11 27.80
C LYS A 490 8.55 8.68 28.24
N PHE A 491 7.86 7.72 27.65
CA PHE A 491 8.31 6.35 27.70
C PHE A 491 9.60 6.18 26.87
N ASN A 492 10.43 5.26 27.29
CA ASN A 492 11.66 4.83 26.64
C ASN A 492 11.56 3.29 26.60
N PHE A 493 11.34 2.76 25.40
CA PHE A 493 11.06 1.34 25.14
C PHE A 493 12.28 0.44 25.34
N SER A 494 13.46 1.04 25.46
CA SER A 494 14.72 0.40 25.83
C SER A 494 14.73 0.05 27.33
N ALA A 495 13.63 -0.47 27.87
CA ALA A 495 13.48 -0.78 29.29
C ALA A 495 12.81 -2.13 29.55
N ALA A 496 13.45 -2.93 30.40
CA ALA A 496 12.85 -4.11 31.00
C ALA A 496 12.06 -3.68 32.24
N HIS A 497 10.73 -3.83 32.22
CA HIS A 497 9.89 -3.30 33.30
C HIS A 497 9.72 -4.22 34.52
N GLY A 498 10.46 -5.32 34.57
CA GLY A 498 10.23 -6.37 35.56
C GLY A 498 8.96 -7.17 35.23
N GLN A 499 8.46 -7.93 36.19
CA GLN A 499 7.21 -8.65 36.01
C GLN A 499 6.00 -7.74 36.22
N GLY A 500 5.04 -7.74 35.29
CA GLY A 500 3.77 -7.03 35.48
C GLY A 500 3.05 -6.62 34.20
N VAL A 501 2.08 -5.72 34.36
CA VAL A 501 1.35 -5.08 33.26
C VAL A 501 1.79 -3.63 33.15
N VAL A 502 2.13 -3.24 31.93
CA VAL A 502 2.49 -1.92 31.48
C VAL A 502 1.48 -1.55 30.40
N ASN A 503 0.83 -0.41 30.53
CA ASN A 503 0.06 0.16 29.42
C ASN A 503 0.98 1.13 28.66
N ILE A 504 0.64 1.60 27.47
CA ILE A 504 1.40 2.61 26.72
C ILE A 504 0.41 3.36 25.84
N TRP A 505 0.25 4.66 26.05
CA TRP A 505 -0.57 5.53 25.22
C TRP A 505 0.33 6.35 24.30
N ALA A 506 -0.08 6.52 23.05
CA ALA A 506 0.43 7.62 22.24
C ALA A 506 0.01 8.96 22.87
N LEU A 507 0.73 10.03 22.53
CA LEU A 507 0.30 11.40 22.75
C LEU A 507 0.56 12.20 21.49
N TYR A 508 -0.44 12.96 21.08
CA TYR A 508 -0.35 13.88 19.96
C TYR A 508 -0.74 15.31 20.36
N ASP A 509 -0.33 16.28 19.56
CA ASP A 509 -0.80 17.66 19.67
C ASP A 509 -2.27 17.80 19.22
N ALA A 510 -2.90 18.95 19.47
CA ALA A 510 -4.27 19.24 19.01
C ALA A 510 -4.40 19.22 17.47
N ASP A 511 -3.28 19.40 16.76
CA ASP A 511 -3.22 19.31 15.29
C ASP A 511 -3.38 17.85 14.77
N ALA A 512 -3.28 16.85 15.65
CA ALA A 512 -3.65 15.46 15.35
C ALA A 512 -5.11 15.12 15.72
N ALA A 513 -5.91 16.10 16.12
CA ALA A 513 -7.36 15.93 16.06
C ALA A 513 -7.76 15.66 14.60
N PHE A 514 -8.70 14.75 14.39
CA PHE A 514 -9.27 14.49 13.08
C PHE A 514 -10.78 14.39 13.20
N ARG A 515 -11.45 14.49 12.06
CA ARG A 515 -12.86 14.18 11.93
C ARG A 515 -13.04 13.16 10.82
N THR A 516 -13.86 12.16 11.12
CA THR A 516 -14.26 11.14 10.17
C THR A 516 -15.38 11.69 9.30
N PHE A 517 -15.23 11.61 7.98
CA PHE A 517 -16.25 12.00 7.01
C PHE A 517 -16.58 10.81 6.12
N THR A 518 -17.88 10.62 5.84
CA THR A 518 -18.32 9.76 4.74
C THR A 518 -18.31 10.59 3.45
N VAL A 519 -17.37 10.31 2.57
CA VAL A 519 -17.34 10.85 1.20
C VAL A 519 -18.38 10.08 0.38
N LYS A 520 -19.34 10.81 -0.20
CA LYS A 520 -20.42 10.26 -1.04
C LYS A 520 -20.31 10.84 -2.45
N PRO A 521 -19.75 10.12 -3.42
CA PRO A 521 -19.65 10.61 -4.79
C PRO A 521 -21.03 10.68 -5.43
N LEU A 522 -21.38 11.80 -6.08
CA LEU A 522 -22.70 11.97 -6.69
C LEU A 522 -22.73 11.47 -8.14
N TYR A 523 -22.70 10.15 -8.29
CA TYR A 523 -23.02 9.46 -9.53
C TYR A 523 -23.63 8.08 -9.23
N ASP A 524 -24.34 7.51 -10.20
CA ASP A 524 -25.03 6.22 -10.04
C ASP A 524 -24.03 5.09 -9.75
N GLN A 525 -24.34 4.22 -8.78
CA GLN A 525 -23.46 3.13 -8.29
C GLN A 525 -22.14 3.58 -7.63
N ALA A 526 -22.02 4.84 -7.20
CA ALA A 526 -20.89 5.30 -6.41
C ALA A 526 -20.83 4.66 -5.01
N LYS A 527 -19.69 4.05 -4.65
CA LYS A 527 -19.44 3.57 -3.29
C LYS A 527 -19.13 4.74 -2.34
N SER A 528 -19.70 4.73 -1.15
CA SER A 528 -19.34 5.65 -0.07
C SER A 528 -17.98 5.27 0.54
N VAL A 529 -17.10 6.26 0.73
CA VAL A 529 -15.76 6.06 1.30
C VAL A 529 -15.66 6.76 2.67
N THR A 530 -14.97 6.16 3.64
CA THR A 530 -14.79 6.78 4.98
C THR A 530 -13.37 7.31 5.13
N VAL A 531 -13.22 8.63 5.24
CA VAL A 531 -11.91 9.30 5.36
C VAL A 531 -11.74 9.97 6.72
N LYS A 532 -10.49 10.06 7.18
CA LYS A 532 -10.10 10.89 8.34
C LYS A 532 -9.42 12.14 7.81
N LEU A 533 -10.04 13.31 7.99
CA LEU A 533 -9.38 14.58 7.69
C LEU A 533 -8.88 15.19 9.01
N TYR A 534 -7.59 15.50 9.06
CA TYR A 534 -6.90 16.00 10.25
C TYR A 534 -6.96 17.54 10.32
N ASN A 535 -7.08 18.07 11.54
CA ASN A 535 -6.93 19.48 11.94
C ASN A 535 -5.45 19.90 11.85
N SER A 536 -4.79 19.57 10.74
CA SER A 536 -3.35 19.64 10.56
C SER A 536 -2.90 21.00 10.00
N ASN A 537 -1.62 21.10 9.64
CA ASN A 537 -1.13 22.24 8.88
C ASN A 537 -1.65 22.29 7.43
N LYS A 538 -2.11 21.17 6.86
CA LYS A 538 -2.65 21.04 5.49
C LYS A 538 -4.08 21.56 5.36
N THR A 539 -4.46 22.01 4.15
CA THR A 539 -5.85 22.36 3.82
C THR A 539 -6.73 21.12 3.67
N ILE A 540 -8.04 21.32 3.50
CA ILE A 540 -9.00 20.24 3.22
C ILE A 540 -8.73 19.62 1.84
N GLY A 541 -8.47 20.43 0.81
CA GLY A 541 -8.13 19.96 -0.53
C GLY A 541 -6.82 19.17 -0.57
N GLU A 542 -5.76 19.64 0.11
CA GLU A 542 -4.50 18.90 0.21
C GLU A 542 -4.64 17.52 0.86
N GLN A 543 -5.65 17.33 1.71
CA GLN A 543 -5.94 16.06 2.38
C GLN A 543 -6.88 15.17 1.56
N LEU A 544 -7.87 15.74 0.87
CA LEU A 544 -8.77 14.98 -0.01
C LEU A 544 -8.07 14.53 -1.29
N ASN A 545 -7.24 15.38 -1.91
CA ASN A 545 -6.48 15.03 -3.12
C ASN A 545 -5.48 13.88 -2.89
N ALA A 546 -5.02 13.68 -1.64
CA ALA A 546 -4.13 12.59 -1.27
C ALA A 546 -4.82 11.21 -1.22
N VAL A 547 -6.15 11.17 -1.31
CA VAL A 547 -6.99 9.96 -1.30
C VAL A 547 -8.08 9.98 -2.39
N GLU A 548 -7.99 10.92 -3.35
CA GLU A 548 -8.98 11.16 -4.41
C GLU A 548 -9.22 9.93 -5.30
N SER A 549 -8.21 9.09 -5.49
CA SER A 549 -8.29 7.82 -6.23
C SER A 549 -9.31 6.83 -5.65
N GLN A 550 -9.72 7.00 -4.39
CA GLN A 550 -10.77 6.17 -3.77
C GLN A 550 -12.18 6.51 -4.28
N TRP A 551 -12.36 7.64 -4.99
CA TRP A 551 -13.63 8.04 -5.59
C TRP A 551 -13.49 8.70 -6.97
N GLU A 552 -12.32 8.59 -7.64
CA GLU A 552 -12.14 9.19 -8.96
C GLU A 552 -13.10 8.61 -10.00
N ARG A 553 -13.46 9.41 -11.00
CA ARG A 553 -14.40 9.00 -12.06
C ARG A 553 -13.84 9.31 -13.44
N SER A 554 -13.35 8.28 -14.12
CA SER A 554 -12.81 8.40 -15.49
C SER A 554 -13.76 9.14 -16.44
N GLY A 555 -13.24 10.18 -17.11
CA GLY A 555 -14.00 11.05 -18.01
C GLY A 555 -14.78 12.20 -17.35
N TYR A 556 -14.64 12.38 -16.03
CA TYR A 556 -15.25 13.46 -15.26
C TYR A 556 -14.20 14.15 -14.37
N SER A 557 -14.38 15.44 -14.12
CA SER A 557 -13.58 16.19 -13.17
C SER A 557 -14.41 16.53 -11.93
N ILE A 558 -13.79 16.45 -10.74
CA ILE A 558 -14.40 16.93 -9.50
C ILE A 558 -14.64 18.44 -9.63
N GLU A 559 -15.90 18.84 -9.44
CA GLU A 559 -16.32 20.24 -9.42
C GLU A 559 -16.15 20.86 -8.03
N GLY A 560 -16.12 20.02 -6.99
CA GLY A 560 -15.79 20.34 -5.61
C GLY A 560 -16.55 19.48 -4.61
N TYR A 561 -16.24 19.67 -3.34
CA TYR A 561 -16.86 18.96 -2.21
C TYR A 561 -17.95 19.81 -1.54
N TYR A 562 -19.01 19.18 -1.05
CA TYR A 562 -20.21 19.84 -0.52
C TYR A 562 -20.74 19.12 0.73
N THR A 563 -21.24 19.83 1.73
CA THR A 563 -21.77 19.18 2.96
C THR A 563 -23.27 18.91 2.96
N GLN A 564 -24.01 19.39 1.95
CA GLN A 564 -25.45 19.13 1.78
C GLN A 564 -25.86 18.93 0.33
N VAL A 565 -26.92 18.14 0.14
CA VAL A 565 -27.65 17.97 -1.11
C VAL A 565 -29.14 18.26 -0.92
N VAL A 566 -29.79 18.76 -1.96
CA VAL A 566 -31.24 18.96 -2.03
C VAL A 566 -31.74 18.26 -3.30
N SER A 567 -32.68 17.32 -3.14
CA SER A 567 -33.28 16.56 -4.26
C SER A 567 -32.25 15.93 -5.22
N GLY A 568 -31.19 15.33 -4.66
CA GLY A 568 -30.14 14.63 -5.42
C GLY A 568 -29.11 15.55 -6.10
N LYS A 569 -29.07 16.86 -5.78
CA LYS A 569 -28.08 17.81 -6.30
C LYS A 569 -27.42 18.57 -5.16
N VAL A 570 -26.16 18.96 -5.33
CA VAL A 570 -25.43 19.76 -4.33
C VAL A 570 -26.07 21.13 -4.12
N ASP A 571 -26.09 21.57 -2.86
CA ASP A 571 -26.45 22.94 -2.51
C ASP A 571 -25.19 23.80 -2.47
N SER A 572 -25.09 24.76 -3.39
CA SER A 572 -23.91 25.61 -3.54
C SER A 572 -23.61 26.49 -2.33
N ARG A 573 -24.57 26.67 -1.42
CA ARG A 573 -24.38 27.37 -0.13
C ARG A 573 -23.56 26.56 0.88
N TYR A 574 -23.44 25.25 0.64
CA TYR A 574 -22.72 24.30 1.49
C TYR A 574 -21.50 23.72 0.77
N LYS A 575 -20.95 24.44 -0.22
CA LYS A 575 -19.64 24.11 -0.79
C LYS A 575 -18.56 24.20 0.29
N VAL A 576 -17.67 23.23 0.31
CA VAL A 576 -16.47 23.24 1.13
C VAL A 576 -15.42 24.11 0.47
N ASP A 577 -14.82 25.01 1.24
CA ASP A 577 -13.62 25.72 0.82
C ASP A 577 -12.43 24.78 1.01
N GLU A 578 -11.86 24.33 -0.10
CA GLU A 578 -10.76 23.37 -0.13
C GLU A 578 -9.42 24.02 0.27
N SER A 579 -9.36 25.35 0.40
CA SER A 579 -8.22 26.09 0.95
C SER A 579 -8.29 26.29 2.48
N GLU A 580 -9.48 26.11 3.07
CA GLU A 580 -9.66 26.12 4.52
C GLU A 580 -9.13 24.84 5.19
N LYS A 581 -9.06 24.88 6.52
CA LYS A 581 -8.62 23.74 7.35
C LYS A 581 -9.79 23.00 8.00
N VAL A 582 -9.59 21.71 8.22
CA VAL A 582 -10.49 20.92 9.07
C VAL A 582 -10.43 21.49 10.48
N THR A 583 -11.57 21.73 11.10
CA THR A 583 -11.68 22.11 12.51
C THR A 583 -12.79 21.30 13.18
N LEU A 584 -12.95 21.44 14.50
CA LEU A 584 -14.04 20.81 15.24
C LEU A 584 -15.44 21.23 14.73
N THR A 585 -15.56 22.35 14.02
CA THR A 585 -16.83 22.91 13.52
C THR A 585 -16.94 22.97 11.99
N TYR A 586 -15.85 22.75 11.24
CA TYR A 586 -15.81 22.88 9.78
C TYR A 586 -15.01 21.74 9.12
N PRO A 587 -15.43 21.19 7.96
CA PRO A 587 -16.73 21.36 7.30
C PRO A 587 -17.93 20.95 8.18
N TYR A 588 -19.10 21.52 7.94
CA TYR A 588 -20.30 21.24 8.74
C TYR A 588 -20.84 19.83 8.49
N GLY A 589 -21.20 19.08 9.55
CA GLY A 589 -21.66 17.69 9.43
C GLY A 589 -20.52 16.71 9.08
N ASN A 590 -20.82 15.42 9.01
CA ASN A 590 -19.83 14.34 8.82
C ASN A 590 -19.92 13.68 7.44
N THR A 591 -20.48 14.37 6.44
CA THR A 591 -20.67 13.86 5.07
C THR A 591 -20.10 14.86 4.07
N LEU A 592 -19.37 14.36 3.07
CA LEU A 592 -18.79 15.14 1.98
C LEU A 592 -19.30 14.60 0.65
N TYR A 593 -20.26 15.28 0.05
CA TYR A 593 -20.78 14.97 -1.28
C TYR A 593 -19.81 15.50 -2.35
N VAL A 594 -19.35 14.64 -3.25
CA VAL A 594 -18.46 15.02 -4.36
C VAL A 594 -19.31 15.27 -5.60
N ASN A 595 -19.30 16.49 -6.16
CA ASN A 595 -19.99 16.77 -7.42
C ASN A 595 -19.04 16.64 -8.61
N TYR A 596 -19.56 16.14 -9.73
CA TYR A 596 -18.78 15.85 -10.95
C TYR A 596 -19.29 16.66 -12.14
N THR A 597 -18.36 17.26 -12.88
CA THR A 597 -18.64 17.81 -14.22
C THR A 597 -18.15 16.82 -15.29
N ALA A 598 -19.00 16.53 -16.27
CA ALA A 598 -18.62 15.72 -17.43
C ALA A 598 -17.64 16.51 -18.31
N ASP A 599 -16.44 15.96 -18.55
CA ASP A 599 -15.40 16.68 -19.30
C ASP A 599 -15.71 16.81 -20.81
N SER A 600 -16.71 16.09 -21.32
CA SER A 600 -16.72 15.49 -22.65
C SER A 600 -16.57 16.41 -23.86
N LYS A 601 -17.09 17.66 -23.85
CA LYS A 601 -16.92 18.61 -24.97
C LYS A 601 -15.86 19.68 -24.68
N TYR A 602 -15.95 20.36 -23.53
CA TYR A 602 -15.14 21.56 -23.21
C TYR A 602 -14.19 21.39 -22.01
N GLY A 603 -14.26 20.26 -21.29
CA GLY A 603 -13.51 20.04 -20.05
C GLY A 603 -12.02 19.71 -20.27
N LYS A 604 -11.30 19.53 -19.16
CA LYS A 604 -9.87 19.21 -19.07
C LYS A 604 -9.48 17.94 -19.83
N TYR A 605 -10.44 17.04 -20.04
CA TYR A 605 -10.27 15.81 -20.83
C TYR A 605 -11.28 15.67 -21.98
N GLY A 606 -11.91 16.78 -22.40
CA GLY A 606 -12.94 16.81 -23.44
C GLY A 606 -12.43 16.72 -24.88
N LEU A 607 -13.36 16.53 -25.81
CA LEU A 607 -13.05 16.36 -27.23
C LEU A 607 -12.30 17.56 -27.82
N LEU A 608 -12.72 18.79 -27.51
CA LEU A 608 -11.99 19.98 -27.96
C LEU A 608 -10.59 19.99 -27.37
N TYR A 609 -10.46 19.80 -26.04
CA TYR A 609 -9.16 19.74 -25.38
C TYR A 609 -8.24 18.69 -26.02
N ASN A 610 -8.72 17.47 -26.26
CA ASN A 610 -7.94 16.39 -26.88
C ASN A 610 -7.60 16.67 -28.36
N LEU A 611 -8.48 17.31 -29.13
CA LEU A 611 -8.19 17.75 -30.50
C LEU A 611 -7.10 18.83 -30.55
N ARG A 612 -7.07 19.77 -29.60
CA ARG A 612 -6.02 20.80 -29.52
C ARG A 612 -4.74 20.37 -28.80
N ARG A 613 -4.80 19.32 -27.96
CA ARG A 613 -3.72 18.93 -27.03
C ARG A 613 -2.36 18.85 -27.72
N GLY A 614 -1.40 19.60 -27.18
CA GLY A 614 -0.02 19.68 -27.68
C GLY A 614 0.19 20.55 -28.92
N TYR A 615 -0.85 21.08 -29.57
CA TYR A 615 -0.64 22.09 -30.61
C TYR A 615 -0.24 23.42 -29.96
N LYS A 616 0.80 24.05 -30.51
CA LYS A 616 1.30 25.36 -30.06
C LYS A 616 1.65 26.23 -31.26
N PHE A 617 1.47 27.53 -31.13
CA PHE A 617 1.99 28.50 -32.07
C PHE A 617 3.43 28.85 -31.69
N VAL A 618 4.38 28.48 -32.55
CA VAL A 618 5.82 28.54 -32.27
C VAL A 618 6.50 29.56 -33.18
N LYS A 619 7.34 30.42 -32.61
CA LYS A 619 8.24 31.33 -33.34
C LYS A 619 9.67 30.87 -33.15
N THR A 620 10.38 30.63 -34.24
CA THR A 620 11.77 30.15 -34.24
C THR A 620 12.73 31.19 -34.79
N LYS A 621 13.97 31.20 -34.27
CA LYS A 621 15.09 32.03 -34.74
C LYS A 621 16.36 31.18 -34.68
N HIS A 622 17.07 31.06 -35.80
CA HIS A 622 18.25 30.18 -35.95
C HIS A 622 17.98 28.73 -35.48
N GLY A 623 16.81 28.17 -35.81
CA GLY A 623 16.41 26.81 -35.43
C GLY A 623 15.95 26.61 -33.98
N LYS A 624 16.18 27.57 -33.07
CA LYS A 624 15.67 27.51 -31.69
C LYS A 624 14.30 28.18 -31.58
N ILE A 625 13.45 27.67 -30.68
CA ILE A 625 12.21 28.34 -30.27
C ILE A 625 12.58 29.60 -29.48
N VAL A 626 11.92 30.73 -29.80
CA VAL A 626 12.11 32.02 -29.11
C VAL A 626 10.81 32.61 -28.54
N ALA A 627 9.66 32.07 -28.93
CA ALA A 627 8.39 32.24 -28.25
C ALA A 627 7.47 31.08 -28.63
N GLN A 628 6.61 30.65 -27.70
CA GLN A 628 5.52 29.72 -27.99
C GLN A 628 4.27 30.09 -27.18
N TYR A 629 3.09 29.88 -27.77
CA TYR A 629 1.79 30.02 -27.13
C TYR A 629 0.97 28.75 -27.36
N ASP A 630 -0.01 28.48 -26.50
CA ASP A 630 -1.02 27.47 -26.83
C ASP A 630 -1.94 27.96 -27.97
N VAL A 631 -2.75 27.06 -28.53
CA VAL A 631 -3.68 27.38 -29.64
C VAL A 631 -5.08 27.80 -29.18
N ASP A 632 -5.34 27.72 -27.88
CA ASP A 632 -6.52 28.24 -27.17
C ASP A 632 -5.98 28.58 -25.76
N LYS A 633 -5.65 29.86 -25.52
CA LYS A 633 -4.82 30.24 -24.36
C LYS A 633 -5.63 30.43 -23.07
N ASP A 634 -6.90 30.79 -23.21
CA ASP A 634 -7.84 31.13 -22.14
C ASP A 634 -8.91 30.05 -21.93
N ASN A 635 -8.84 28.95 -22.71
CA ASN A 635 -9.74 27.80 -22.65
C ASN A 635 -11.20 28.17 -23.00
N ASP A 636 -11.38 29.14 -23.90
CA ASP A 636 -12.69 29.71 -24.26
C ASP A 636 -13.39 28.96 -25.42
N GLY A 637 -12.73 27.93 -25.96
CA GLY A 637 -13.25 27.07 -27.02
C GLY A 637 -13.01 27.58 -28.44
N LYS A 638 -12.12 28.57 -28.64
CA LYS A 638 -11.73 29.12 -29.95
C LYS A 638 -10.24 28.92 -30.25
N TRP A 639 -9.91 28.89 -31.54
CA TRP A 639 -8.53 28.80 -32.00
C TRP A 639 -7.88 30.21 -32.04
N ASP A 640 -7.01 30.49 -31.05
CA ASP A 640 -6.31 31.76 -30.80
C ASP A 640 -5.22 32.03 -31.86
N VAL A 641 -5.58 32.53 -33.05
CA VAL A 641 -4.60 32.84 -34.11
C VAL A 641 -3.74 34.06 -33.73
N PRO A 642 -2.41 33.93 -33.56
CA PRO A 642 -1.56 35.02 -33.09
C PRO A 642 -1.11 35.95 -34.21
N ALA A 643 -0.49 37.07 -33.82
CA ALA A 643 0.15 38.02 -34.73
C ALA A 643 1.25 37.38 -35.61
N THR A 644 1.59 38.04 -36.71
CA THR A 644 2.41 37.47 -37.78
C THR A 644 3.81 36.99 -37.35
N GLY A 645 4.25 35.88 -37.95
CA GLY A 645 5.59 35.30 -37.75
C GLY A 645 5.67 34.12 -36.77
N PHE A 646 4.54 33.53 -36.39
CA PHE A 646 4.46 32.23 -35.71
C PHE A 646 4.05 31.13 -36.71
N LYS A 647 4.31 29.87 -36.36
CA LYS A 647 3.87 28.67 -37.10
C LYS A 647 3.24 27.68 -36.11
N GLN A 648 2.10 27.10 -36.46
CA GLN A 648 1.55 25.98 -35.70
C GLN A 648 2.51 24.79 -35.78
N GLN A 649 2.83 24.20 -34.62
CA GLN A 649 3.56 22.93 -34.50
C GLN A 649 2.87 22.05 -33.44
N LEU A 650 3.07 20.74 -33.54
CA LEU A 650 2.66 19.79 -32.50
C LEU A 650 3.87 19.46 -31.63
N ILE A 651 3.73 19.67 -30.32
CA ILE A 651 4.75 19.43 -29.29
C ILE A 651 4.15 18.46 -28.26
N LYS A 652 4.96 17.54 -27.72
CA LYS A 652 4.52 16.67 -26.61
C LYS A 652 4.29 17.51 -25.35
N PRO A 653 3.14 17.41 -24.66
CA PRO A 653 2.97 17.96 -23.32
C PRO A 653 3.93 17.26 -22.34
N GLU A 654 4.50 18.00 -21.39
CA GLU A 654 5.31 17.41 -20.31
C GLU A 654 4.43 16.51 -19.41
N GLY A 655 5.01 15.49 -18.78
CA GLY A 655 4.28 14.57 -17.91
C GLY A 655 3.62 13.38 -18.61
N PHE A 656 4.03 13.02 -19.84
CA PHE A 656 3.51 11.85 -20.58
C PHE A 656 4.61 11.07 -21.30
N THR A 657 4.50 9.74 -21.33
CA THR A 657 5.47 8.87 -22.02
C THR A 657 5.47 9.09 -23.55
N ASP A 658 6.60 8.86 -24.22
CA ASP A 658 6.68 9.00 -25.69
C ASP A 658 5.84 7.96 -26.44
N ALA A 659 5.67 6.77 -25.84
CA ALA A 659 4.83 5.69 -26.37
C ALA A 659 3.33 6.07 -26.31
N SER A 660 2.82 6.48 -25.15
CA SER A 660 1.41 6.88 -25.04
C SER A 660 1.13 8.17 -25.81
N TRP A 661 2.07 9.12 -25.86
CA TRP A 661 1.93 10.27 -26.75
C TRP A 661 1.84 9.85 -28.23
N LYS A 662 2.46 8.75 -28.65
CA LYS A 662 2.27 8.20 -29.99
C LYS A 662 0.85 7.67 -30.20
N ASP A 663 0.36 6.80 -29.32
CA ASP A 663 -0.98 6.20 -29.41
C ASP A 663 -2.08 7.28 -29.38
N PHE A 664 -1.93 8.29 -28.50
CA PHE A 664 -2.82 9.47 -28.47
C PHE A 664 -2.84 10.25 -29.80
N LYS A 665 -1.70 10.44 -30.48
CA LYS A 665 -1.66 11.11 -31.79
C LYS A 665 -2.34 10.27 -32.88
N ASP A 666 -2.05 8.98 -32.93
CA ASP A 666 -2.64 8.05 -33.90
C ASP A 666 -4.17 7.98 -33.71
N THR A 667 -4.62 7.93 -32.45
CA THR A 667 -6.04 8.02 -32.04
C THR A 667 -6.65 9.34 -32.49
N ARG A 668 -6.02 10.49 -32.17
CA ARG A 668 -6.55 11.81 -32.53
C ARG A 668 -6.70 11.99 -34.03
N ASP A 669 -5.72 11.56 -34.82
CA ASP A 669 -5.75 11.71 -36.26
C ASP A 669 -6.82 10.81 -36.90
N SER A 670 -7.15 9.68 -36.26
CA SER A 670 -8.29 8.81 -36.59
C SER A 670 -9.64 9.48 -36.26
N VAL A 671 -9.83 9.93 -35.01
CA VAL A 671 -11.04 10.67 -34.56
C VAL A 671 -11.27 11.91 -35.42
N LYS A 672 -10.22 12.64 -35.78
CA LYS A 672 -10.29 13.79 -36.70
C LYS A 672 -10.86 13.39 -38.07
N ALA A 673 -10.45 12.24 -38.62
CA ALA A 673 -10.95 11.75 -39.91
C ALA A 673 -12.45 11.37 -39.85
N GLU A 674 -12.87 10.76 -38.74
CA GLU A 674 -14.28 10.43 -38.49
C GLU A 674 -15.15 11.70 -38.35
N ILE A 675 -14.68 12.70 -37.60
CA ILE A 675 -15.37 13.99 -37.44
C ILE A 675 -15.47 14.73 -38.80
N ILE A 676 -14.43 14.69 -39.64
CA ILE A 676 -14.47 15.22 -41.01
C ILE A 676 -15.58 14.54 -41.82
N SER A 677 -15.72 13.21 -41.71
CA SER A 677 -16.77 12.44 -42.38
C SER A 677 -18.16 12.82 -41.85
N TYR A 678 -18.33 12.81 -40.52
CA TYR A 678 -19.60 13.05 -39.83
C TYR A 678 -20.14 14.47 -40.06
N LEU A 679 -19.30 15.49 -39.86
CA LEU A 679 -19.65 16.90 -40.08
C LEU A 679 -19.60 17.32 -41.57
N LYS A 680 -19.29 16.38 -42.48
CA LYS A 680 -19.22 16.55 -43.95
C LYS A 680 -18.29 17.69 -44.36
N LEU A 681 -17.10 17.73 -43.74
CA LEU A 681 -16.05 18.70 -44.01
C LEU A 681 -15.22 18.29 -45.24
N ALA A 682 -14.34 19.17 -45.70
CA ALA A 682 -13.38 18.84 -46.74
C ALA A 682 -12.40 17.77 -46.26
N LYS A 683 -12.06 16.79 -47.11
CA LYS A 683 -11.17 15.67 -46.73
C LYS A 683 -9.78 16.11 -46.23
N ASN A 684 -9.36 17.33 -46.57
CA ASN A 684 -8.09 17.94 -46.21
C ASN A 684 -8.23 19.10 -45.20
N SER A 685 -9.35 19.22 -44.46
CA SER A 685 -9.54 20.25 -43.43
C SER A 685 -8.39 20.25 -42.39
N SER A 686 -7.97 21.46 -41.97
CA SER A 686 -6.99 21.63 -40.89
C SER A 686 -7.58 21.15 -39.55
N ILE A 687 -6.74 20.98 -38.52
CA ILE A 687 -7.24 20.65 -37.18
C ILE A 687 -8.07 21.81 -36.60
N GLU A 688 -7.68 23.05 -36.86
CA GLU A 688 -8.42 24.30 -36.59
C GLU A 688 -9.83 24.26 -37.22
N THR A 689 -9.95 23.99 -38.52
CA THR A 689 -11.27 23.86 -39.19
C THR A 689 -12.13 22.72 -38.62
N VAL A 690 -11.52 21.67 -38.06
CA VAL A 690 -12.24 20.59 -37.37
C VAL A 690 -12.65 21.03 -35.96
N TYR A 691 -11.78 21.72 -35.23
CA TYR A 691 -12.01 22.27 -33.89
C TYR A 691 -13.20 23.23 -33.89
N ASP A 692 -13.19 24.24 -34.75
CA ASP A 692 -14.27 25.22 -34.91
C ASP A 692 -15.60 24.53 -35.28
N ALA A 693 -15.55 23.50 -36.13
CA ALA A 693 -16.73 22.74 -36.51
C ALA A 693 -17.27 21.86 -35.37
N VAL A 694 -16.41 21.31 -34.50
CA VAL A 694 -16.82 20.59 -33.29
C VAL A 694 -17.45 21.55 -32.28
N ALA A 695 -16.82 22.70 -32.04
CA ALA A 695 -17.34 23.73 -31.14
C ALA A 695 -18.73 24.19 -31.61
N ALA A 696 -18.86 24.61 -32.87
CA ALA A 696 -20.08 25.25 -33.38
C ALA A 696 -21.19 24.29 -33.87
N ARG A 697 -20.89 23.02 -34.20
CA ARG A 697 -21.84 22.14 -34.91
C ARG A 697 -22.02 20.73 -34.33
N LEU A 698 -21.18 20.29 -33.41
CA LEU A 698 -21.33 18.98 -32.76
C LEU A 698 -22.15 19.11 -31.47
N SER A 699 -23.11 18.21 -31.25
CA SER A 699 -23.81 18.10 -29.97
C SER A 699 -22.89 17.52 -28.89
N GLU A 700 -23.30 17.63 -27.63
CA GLU A 700 -22.48 17.14 -26.51
C GLU A 700 -22.48 15.61 -26.45
N GLU A 701 -23.63 14.95 -26.69
CA GLU A 701 -23.71 13.49 -26.75
C GLU A 701 -22.79 12.92 -27.83
N LYS A 702 -22.73 13.57 -29.01
CA LYS A 702 -21.82 13.14 -30.08
C LYS A 702 -20.36 13.53 -29.82
N ALA A 703 -20.11 14.53 -28.97
CA ALA A 703 -18.77 14.79 -28.45
C ALA A 703 -18.33 13.67 -27.50
N ASN A 704 -19.22 13.14 -26.64
CA ASN A 704 -18.93 11.99 -25.77
C ASN A 704 -18.44 10.79 -26.60
N GLU A 705 -19.18 10.40 -27.64
CA GLU A 705 -18.85 9.25 -28.48
C GLU A 705 -17.44 9.35 -29.10
N PHE A 706 -17.09 10.49 -29.68
CA PHE A 706 -15.75 10.71 -30.24
C PHE A 706 -14.67 10.88 -29.17
N ASN A 707 -15.02 11.36 -27.97
CA ASN A 707 -14.04 11.52 -26.88
C ASN A 707 -13.68 10.19 -26.21
N ALA A 708 -14.60 9.22 -26.18
CA ALA A 708 -14.37 7.90 -25.60
C ALA A 708 -13.15 7.17 -26.19
N ALA A 709 -12.83 7.41 -27.47
CA ALA A 709 -11.65 6.86 -28.13
C ALA A 709 -10.31 7.28 -27.49
N PHE A 710 -10.26 8.37 -26.72
CA PHE A 710 -9.06 8.83 -26.01
C PHE A 710 -8.86 8.21 -24.62
N ALA A 711 -9.81 7.41 -24.12
CA ALA A 711 -9.68 6.74 -22.83
C ALA A 711 -8.46 5.80 -22.80
N GLY A 712 -7.65 5.89 -21.74
CA GLY A 712 -6.41 5.10 -21.59
C GLY A 712 -5.27 5.45 -22.57
N LYS A 713 -5.44 6.43 -23.46
CA LYS A 713 -4.46 6.75 -24.53
C LYS A 713 -3.27 7.60 -24.09
N LEU A 714 -3.25 8.07 -22.84
CA LEU A 714 -2.15 8.85 -22.28
C LEU A 714 -1.78 8.28 -20.90
N ALA A 715 -0.60 7.69 -20.80
CA ALA A 715 0.01 7.27 -19.56
C ALA A 715 0.92 8.39 -19.03
N PRO A 716 0.81 8.77 -17.75
CA PRO A 716 1.62 9.83 -17.17
C PRO A 716 3.10 9.40 -17.07
N GLU A 717 3.99 10.38 -16.93
CA GLU A 717 5.45 10.16 -16.78
C GLU A 717 5.83 9.63 -15.38
N THR A 718 4.84 9.37 -14.51
CA THR A 718 4.97 8.75 -13.18
C THR A 718 4.97 7.24 -13.18
N ASP A 719 4.40 6.61 -14.22
CA ASP A 719 4.02 5.20 -14.25
C ASP A 719 5.00 4.44 -15.16
N TYR A 720 6.19 4.20 -14.64
CA TYR A 720 7.29 3.59 -15.38
C TYR A 720 7.08 2.06 -15.47
N PRO A 721 7.05 1.45 -16.68
CA PRO A 721 6.65 0.05 -16.89
C PRO A 721 7.67 -0.99 -16.39
N ASP A 722 8.80 -0.56 -15.83
CA ASP A 722 9.86 -1.34 -15.19
C ASP A 722 9.91 -1.15 -13.66
N VAL A 723 9.04 -0.32 -13.10
CA VAL A 723 8.86 -0.15 -11.64
C VAL A 723 7.60 -0.92 -11.23
N ASN A 724 7.72 -1.76 -10.20
CA ASN A 724 6.56 -2.40 -9.58
C ASN A 724 6.04 -1.49 -8.47
N TYR A 725 4.81 -1.00 -8.60
CA TYR A 725 4.19 -0.06 -7.65
C TYR A 725 3.46 -0.78 -6.51
N ASP A 726 3.10 -2.06 -6.72
CA ASP A 726 2.22 -2.84 -5.86
C ASP A 726 3.00 -3.74 -4.87
N ASP A 727 4.32 -3.52 -4.73
CA ASP A 727 5.26 -4.39 -4.00
C ASP A 727 6.13 -3.60 -3.01
N TYR A 728 6.26 -4.13 -1.80
CA TYR A 728 6.85 -3.41 -0.67
C TYR A 728 8.38 -3.43 -0.73
N GLY A 729 8.98 -2.24 -0.74
CA GLY A 729 10.43 -2.06 -0.76
C GLY A 729 11.02 -1.80 -2.14
N THR A 730 10.23 -1.72 -3.21
CA THR A 730 10.69 -1.28 -4.55
C THR A 730 11.11 0.19 -4.60
N HIS A 731 10.73 0.97 -3.59
CA HIS A 731 10.92 2.43 -3.54
C HIS A 731 10.07 3.18 -4.58
N SER A 732 8.95 2.58 -5.01
CA SER A 732 7.91 3.20 -5.85
C SER A 732 7.49 4.59 -5.36
N ASP A 733 7.15 4.74 -4.08
CA ASP A 733 6.78 6.02 -3.46
C ASP A 733 7.88 7.09 -3.58
N ASP A 734 9.13 6.71 -3.31
CA ASP A 734 10.29 7.61 -3.40
C ASP A 734 10.54 8.04 -4.85
N ILE A 735 10.36 7.14 -5.82
CA ILE A 735 10.45 7.41 -7.25
C ILE A 735 9.32 8.33 -7.71
N GLN A 736 8.08 8.07 -7.29
CA GLN A 736 6.90 8.86 -7.63
C GLN A 736 7.01 10.28 -7.05
N TYR A 737 7.36 10.41 -5.76
CA TYR A 737 7.60 11.69 -5.07
C TYR A 737 8.60 12.59 -5.82
N LEU A 738 9.74 12.02 -6.25
CA LEU A 738 10.76 12.78 -6.99
C LEU A 738 10.37 13.05 -8.45
N THR A 739 9.58 12.17 -9.07
CA THR A 739 9.10 12.34 -10.45
C THR A 739 8.03 13.43 -10.53
N THR A 740 7.08 13.44 -9.59
CA THR A 740 6.06 14.49 -9.42
C THR A 740 6.69 15.86 -9.13
N LYS A 741 7.84 15.90 -8.44
CA LYS A 741 8.64 17.13 -8.27
C LYS A 741 9.54 17.48 -9.47
N GLY A 742 9.55 16.68 -10.54
CA GLY A 742 10.36 16.90 -11.75
C GLY A 742 11.88 16.73 -11.55
N ILE A 743 12.30 16.18 -10.41
CA ILE A 743 13.70 16.04 -9.99
C ILE A 743 14.35 14.89 -10.77
N VAL A 744 13.78 13.69 -10.65
CA VAL A 744 14.17 12.51 -11.44
C VAL A 744 13.32 12.42 -12.69
N LYS A 745 13.86 11.76 -13.72
CA LYS A 745 13.18 11.47 -14.99
C LYS A 745 13.65 10.11 -15.50
N GLY A 746 12.76 9.37 -16.15
CA GLY A 746 13.08 8.12 -16.84
C GLY A 746 14.02 8.28 -18.04
N TYR A 747 14.29 7.15 -18.69
CA TYR A 747 14.99 7.07 -19.97
C TYR A 747 14.03 7.33 -21.15
N ALA A 748 14.60 7.58 -22.33
CA ALA A 748 13.85 7.95 -23.54
C ALA A 748 13.02 6.81 -24.17
N ASP A 749 13.13 5.58 -23.65
CA ASP A 749 12.27 4.44 -23.98
C ASP A 749 10.99 4.39 -23.12
N GLY A 750 10.90 5.25 -22.08
CA GLY A 750 9.77 5.30 -21.14
C GLY A 750 10.02 4.57 -19.82
N THR A 751 11.15 3.88 -19.65
CA THR A 751 11.50 3.20 -18.39
C THR A 751 12.02 4.17 -17.33
N PHE A 752 11.90 3.84 -16.05
CA PHE A 752 12.64 4.50 -14.99
C PHE A 752 14.13 4.18 -15.08
N GLY A 753 14.50 2.99 -15.55
CA GLY A 753 15.84 2.42 -15.41
C GLY A 753 15.99 1.71 -14.07
N TYR A 754 14.97 0.98 -13.63
CA TYR A 754 14.95 0.22 -12.39
C TYR A 754 16.08 -0.82 -12.36
N GLY A 755 16.83 -0.88 -11.25
CA GLY A 755 18.02 -1.71 -11.13
C GLY A 755 19.24 -1.25 -11.96
N ALA A 756 19.14 -0.21 -12.79
CA ALA A 756 20.28 0.29 -13.55
C ALA A 756 21.24 1.10 -12.66
N PRO A 757 22.58 0.96 -12.83
CA PRO A 757 23.57 1.79 -12.14
C PRO A 757 23.39 3.29 -12.43
N LEU A 758 23.55 4.14 -11.41
CA LEU A 758 23.55 5.59 -11.56
C LEU A 758 24.97 6.15 -11.69
N ALA A 759 25.18 7.10 -12.61
CA ALA A 759 26.46 7.80 -12.75
C ALA A 759 26.58 9.00 -11.80
N ARG A 760 27.82 9.37 -11.45
CA ARG A 760 28.13 10.52 -10.57
C ARG A 760 27.48 11.83 -11.04
N VAL A 761 27.43 12.08 -12.34
CA VAL A 761 26.82 13.29 -12.90
C VAL A 761 25.30 13.31 -12.76
N ASP A 762 24.63 12.18 -12.91
CA ASP A 762 23.17 12.12 -12.90
C ASP A 762 22.63 12.41 -11.49
N TYR A 763 23.28 11.90 -10.44
CA TYR A 763 22.90 12.20 -9.05
C TYR A 763 23.13 13.67 -8.68
N ILE A 764 24.22 14.27 -9.18
CA ILE A 764 24.46 15.72 -9.03
C ILE A 764 23.42 16.55 -9.80
N VAL A 765 22.92 16.09 -10.95
CA VAL A 765 21.80 16.72 -11.67
C VAL A 765 20.49 16.60 -10.89
N TRP A 766 20.23 15.47 -10.21
CA TRP A 766 19.07 15.33 -9.33
C TRP A 766 19.14 16.32 -8.15
N LEU A 767 20.30 16.42 -7.48
CA LEU A 767 20.52 17.39 -6.40
C LEU A 767 20.37 18.85 -6.88
N TYR A 768 20.91 19.19 -8.05
CA TYR A 768 20.77 20.51 -8.67
C TYR A 768 19.30 20.86 -8.98
N ARG A 769 18.50 19.89 -9.45
CA ARG A 769 17.06 20.08 -9.68
C ARG A 769 16.28 20.19 -8.37
N ALA A 770 16.62 19.41 -7.36
CA ALA A 770 16.01 19.50 -6.03
C ALA A 770 16.21 20.89 -5.41
N ALA A 771 17.39 21.49 -5.59
CA ALA A 771 17.70 22.88 -5.19
C ALA A 771 17.09 23.96 -6.11
N GLY A 772 16.14 23.62 -6.98
CA GLY A 772 15.45 24.57 -7.87
C GLY A 772 16.19 24.96 -9.16
N SER A 773 17.22 24.21 -9.56
CA SER A 773 18.06 24.49 -10.74
C SER A 773 18.68 25.90 -10.78
N PRO A 774 19.41 26.33 -9.73
CA PRO A 774 19.90 27.70 -9.57
C PRO A 774 20.92 28.10 -10.65
N ALA A 775 20.98 29.40 -10.98
CA ALA A 775 21.72 29.90 -12.13
C ALA A 775 23.25 29.72 -12.00
N ALA A 776 23.80 28.72 -12.68
CA ALA A 776 25.24 28.44 -12.75
C ALA A 776 25.84 28.61 -14.16
N ASP A 777 27.12 28.97 -14.24
CA ASP A 777 27.90 28.94 -15.47
C ASP A 777 28.44 27.53 -15.74
N ALA A 778 28.10 26.97 -16.90
CA ALA A 778 28.58 25.67 -17.37
C ALA A 778 30.12 25.58 -17.53
N SER A 779 30.81 26.72 -17.49
CA SER A 779 32.27 26.86 -17.58
C SER A 779 32.95 26.82 -16.20
N ALA A 780 32.23 27.14 -15.12
CA ALA A 780 32.79 27.33 -13.78
C ALA A 780 33.09 26.01 -13.03
N ALA A 781 32.71 24.86 -13.59
CA ALA A 781 32.98 23.55 -13.01
C ALA A 781 34.49 23.31 -12.74
N GLY A 782 35.39 23.82 -13.58
CA GLY A 782 36.83 23.84 -13.30
C GLY A 782 37.44 22.48 -12.91
N PHE A 783 36.91 21.38 -13.45
CA PHE A 783 37.48 20.04 -13.38
C PHE A 783 38.00 19.68 -14.77
N SER A 784 39.17 19.03 -14.87
CA SER A 784 39.88 18.86 -16.16
C SER A 784 39.13 18.00 -17.18
N ASP A 785 38.24 17.14 -16.70
CA ASP A 785 37.38 16.24 -17.46
C ASP A 785 35.95 16.77 -17.70
N VAL A 786 35.60 17.95 -17.18
CA VAL A 786 34.25 18.55 -17.33
C VAL A 786 34.31 19.72 -18.30
N THR A 787 34.26 19.39 -19.60
CA THR A 787 34.32 20.35 -20.72
C THR A 787 33.14 20.14 -21.66
N ALA A 788 32.83 21.10 -22.53
CA ALA A 788 31.80 20.92 -23.56
C ALA A 788 32.09 19.80 -24.59
N LYS A 789 33.32 19.28 -24.63
CA LYS A 789 33.71 18.12 -25.46
C LYS A 789 33.51 16.79 -24.73
N THR A 790 33.81 16.74 -23.43
CA THR A 790 33.78 15.52 -22.61
C THR A 790 32.43 15.28 -21.96
N VAL A 791 31.72 16.35 -21.57
CA VAL A 791 30.34 16.33 -21.04
C VAL A 791 29.50 17.22 -21.97
N PRO A 792 28.91 16.69 -23.06
CA PRO A 792 28.24 17.53 -24.06
C PRO A 792 26.97 18.23 -23.54
N ASN A 793 26.22 17.62 -22.62
CA ASN A 793 25.03 18.23 -22.02
C ASN A 793 25.41 19.45 -21.16
N GLU A 794 24.79 20.60 -21.43
CA GLU A 794 25.02 21.85 -20.69
C GLU A 794 24.42 21.83 -19.29
N GLU A 795 23.26 21.19 -19.10
CA GLU A 795 22.64 21.01 -17.77
C GLU A 795 23.59 20.27 -16.84
N PHE A 796 24.21 19.21 -17.33
CA PHE A 796 25.15 18.39 -16.56
C PHE A 796 26.37 19.20 -16.11
N ARG A 797 26.92 20.04 -17.00
CA ARG A 797 28.03 20.95 -16.64
C ARG A 797 27.61 22.04 -15.65
N LYS A 798 26.38 22.55 -15.74
CA LYS A 798 25.80 23.52 -14.79
C LYS A 798 25.60 22.90 -13.40
N ALA A 799 25.03 21.70 -13.33
CA ALA A 799 24.85 20.95 -12.09
C ALA A 799 26.20 20.68 -11.39
N ILE A 800 27.23 20.26 -12.13
CA ILE A 800 28.60 20.08 -11.57
C ILE A 800 29.19 21.43 -11.10
N ALA A 801 29.00 22.52 -11.86
CA ALA A 801 29.50 23.84 -11.49
C ALA A 801 28.84 24.38 -10.21
N TRP A 802 27.51 24.26 -10.10
CA TRP A 802 26.76 24.58 -8.89
C TRP A 802 27.21 23.72 -7.70
N ALA A 803 27.25 22.38 -7.88
CA ALA A 803 27.63 21.47 -6.80
C ALA A 803 29.06 21.70 -6.29
N LYS A 804 29.95 22.26 -7.12
CA LYS A 804 31.29 22.70 -6.68
C LYS A 804 31.24 24.03 -5.93
N ALA A 805 30.42 24.98 -6.37
CA ALA A 805 30.26 26.29 -5.72
C ALA A 805 29.67 26.15 -4.30
N GLU A 806 28.64 25.31 -4.13
CA GLU A 806 28.02 25.01 -2.83
C GLU A 806 28.80 23.97 -2.00
N GLY A 807 29.95 23.47 -2.47
CA GLY A 807 30.78 22.50 -1.76
C GLY A 807 30.21 21.07 -1.67
N VAL A 808 29.11 20.77 -2.38
CA VAL A 808 28.53 19.41 -2.50
C VAL A 808 29.54 18.43 -3.09
N THR A 809 30.31 18.83 -4.11
CA THR A 809 31.39 18.02 -4.70
C THR A 809 32.74 18.73 -4.68
N THR A 810 33.76 18.01 -4.22
CA THR A 810 35.18 18.40 -4.25
C THR A 810 35.91 17.92 -5.51
N GLY A 811 35.34 16.95 -6.23
CA GLY A 811 36.06 16.13 -7.22
C GLY A 811 37.11 15.21 -6.57
N TYR A 812 37.94 14.60 -7.42
CA TYR A 812 39.09 13.77 -7.03
C TYR A 812 40.37 14.60 -6.89
N ALA A 813 41.36 14.04 -6.19
CA ALA A 813 42.63 14.71 -5.89
C ALA A 813 43.52 15.03 -7.12
N ASP A 814 43.20 14.46 -8.29
CA ASP A 814 43.85 14.75 -9.57
C ASP A 814 43.22 15.94 -10.33
N GLY A 815 42.13 16.52 -9.81
CA GLY A 815 41.38 17.61 -10.44
C GLY A 815 40.27 17.16 -11.40
N THR A 816 39.92 15.87 -11.43
CA THR A 816 38.78 15.33 -12.19
C THR A 816 37.50 15.25 -11.34
N PHE A 817 36.36 15.03 -12.00
CA PHE A 817 35.06 14.71 -11.35
C PHE A 817 34.58 13.28 -11.66
N ALA A 818 35.06 12.68 -12.75
CA ALA A 818 34.64 11.40 -13.34
C ALA A 818 33.11 11.32 -13.60
N PRO A 819 32.52 12.22 -14.41
CA PRO A 819 31.07 12.39 -14.52
C PRO A 819 30.30 11.10 -14.85
N TYR A 820 30.86 10.27 -15.74
CA TYR A 820 30.24 9.03 -16.20
C TYR A 820 30.75 7.77 -15.47
N ALA A 821 31.50 7.92 -14.39
CA ALA A 821 31.78 6.81 -13.49
C ALA A 821 30.52 6.45 -12.69
N THR A 822 30.35 5.16 -12.40
CA THR A 822 29.30 4.67 -11.50
C THR A 822 29.46 5.26 -10.11
N LEU A 823 28.34 5.59 -9.47
CA LEU A 823 28.31 6.08 -8.09
C LEU A 823 28.18 4.90 -7.10
N ASN A 824 28.91 4.94 -5.99
CA ASN A 824 28.76 3.99 -4.89
C ASN A 824 27.87 4.57 -3.78
N ARG A 825 27.26 3.70 -2.96
CA ARG A 825 26.33 4.11 -1.88
C ARG A 825 26.97 5.07 -0.87
N GLN A 826 28.24 4.89 -0.51
CA GLN A 826 28.94 5.79 0.43
C GLN A 826 29.22 7.19 -0.15
N ASP A 827 29.60 7.27 -1.42
CA ASP A 827 29.79 8.54 -2.13
C ASP A 827 28.48 9.35 -2.23
N ALA A 828 27.35 8.65 -2.41
CA ALA A 828 26.02 9.27 -2.46
C ALA A 828 25.59 9.87 -1.11
N ALA A 829 25.80 9.14 -0.01
CA ALA A 829 25.60 9.67 1.34
C ALA A 829 26.49 10.91 1.60
N ALA A 830 27.73 10.89 1.09
CA ALA A 830 28.67 12.00 1.20
C ALA A 830 28.25 13.23 0.39
N PHE A 831 27.61 13.06 -0.78
CA PHE A 831 26.99 14.16 -1.52
C PHE A 831 25.75 14.72 -0.78
N LEU A 832 24.88 13.87 -0.26
CA LEU A 832 23.69 14.30 0.50
C LEU A 832 24.06 15.07 1.77
N TYR A 833 25.02 14.58 2.55
CA TYR A 833 25.52 15.25 3.75
C TYR A 833 26.03 16.67 3.46
N ARG A 834 26.74 16.87 2.35
CA ARG A 834 27.24 18.20 1.96
C ARG A 834 26.13 19.09 1.41
N ALA A 835 25.19 18.54 0.64
CA ALA A 835 24.00 19.27 0.19
C ALA A 835 23.09 19.71 1.36
N ALA A 836 23.04 18.93 2.44
CA ALA A 836 22.39 19.30 3.70
C ALA A 836 23.18 20.33 4.55
N GLY A 837 24.21 20.97 3.99
CA GLY A 837 25.04 21.97 4.68
C GLY A 837 26.10 21.40 5.62
N SER A 838 26.46 20.11 5.48
CA SER A 838 27.44 19.41 6.34
C SER A 838 27.11 19.49 7.85
N PRO A 839 25.93 19.02 8.30
CA PRO A 839 25.46 19.19 9.68
C PRO A 839 26.42 18.60 10.73
N LYS A 840 26.45 19.21 11.93
CA LYS A 840 27.37 18.82 13.01
C LYS A 840 26.96 17.48 13.64
N PHE A 841 27.52 16.41 13.10
CA PHE A 841 27.24 15.03 13.51
C PHE A 841 28.32 14.46 14.46
N GLN A 842 27.95 13.46 15.29
CA GLN A 842 28.83 12.75 16.23
C GLN A 842 28.59 11.23 16.14
N GLU A 843 29.54 10.51 15.55
CA GLU A 843 29.42 9.08 15.19
C GLU A 843 29.32 8.13 16.40
N ASN A 844 29.70 8.58 17.60
CA ASN A 844 29.76 7.75 18.81
C ASN A 844 28.44 7.65 19.59
N GLY A 845 27.43 8.45 19.25
CA GLY A 845 26.11 8.49 19.91
C GLY A 845 24.97 7.84 19.13
N VAL A 846 25.27 7.10 18.06
CA VAL A 846 24.28 6.65 17.06
C VAL A 846 23.77 5.24 17.38
N ASN A 847 22.44 5.07 17.41
CA ASN A 847 21.81 3.76 17.61
C ASN A 847 21.82 2.91 16.34
N ALA A 848 21.63 3.51 15.15
CA ALA A 848 21.78 2.84 13.87
C ALA A 848 23.26 2.47 13.64
N LYS A 849 23.55 1.16 13.59
CA LYS A 849 24.91 0.63 13.41
C LYS A 849 24.94 -0.40 12.29
N PHE A 850 25.58 -0.04 11.19
CA PHE A 850 25.89 -0.98 10.12
C PHE A 850 27.16 -1.75 10.45
N SER A 851 27.13 -3.07 10.28
CA SER A 851 28.26 -3.97 10.60
C SER A 851 29.51 -3.79 9.72
N ASP A 852 29.37 -3.13 8.57
CA ASP A 852 30.44 -2.77 7.64
C ASP A 852 30.94 -1.32 7.77
N VAL A 853 30.33 -0.49 8.64
CA VAL A 853 30.68 0.94 8.78
C VAL A 853 31.33 1.21 10.13
N THR A 854 32.64 1.47 10.11
CA THR A 854 33.43 1.77 11.32
C THR A 854 33.50 3.27 11.55
N ALA A 855 33.08 3.74 12.73
CA ALA A 855 33.19 5.15 13.12
C ALA A 855 34.66 5.63 13.07
N GLY A 856 34.89 6.79 12.47
CA GLY A 856 36.22 7.35 12.19
C GLY A 856 36.83 6.94 10.84
N ASP A 857 36.21 6.03 10.07
CA ASP A 857 36.64 5.72 8.70
C ASP A 857 36.20 6.82 7.71
N THR A 858 36.95 7.93 7.77
CA THR A 858 36.80 9.06 6.84
C THR A 858 37.13 8.74 5.38
N ALA A 859 37.80 7.61 5.10
CA ALA A 859 38.08 7.19 3.72
C ALA A 859 36.84 6.57 3.05
N ASN A 860 35.95 5.95 3.84
CA ASN A 860 34.70 5.36 3.38
C ASN A 860 33.45 6.15 3.82
N HIS A 861 33.62 7.45 4.10
CA HIS A 861 32.54 8.36 4.47
C HIS A 861 31.69 7.87 5.66
N SER A 862 32.31 7.22 6.66
CA SER A 862 31.59 6.66 7.83
C SER A 862 30.69 7.68 8.51
N LYS A 863 31.16 8.91 8.63
CA LYS A 863 30.45 10.03 9.22
C LYS A 863 29.19 10.38 8.44
N GLU A 864 29.31 10.53 7.13
CA GLU A 864 28.19 10.89 6.25
C GLU A 864 27.17 9.74 6.12
N VAL A 865 27.63 8.49 6.14
CA VAL A 865 26.78 7.28 6.14
C VAL A 865 26.03 7.11 7.47
N LEU A 866 26.70 7.26 8.62
CA LEU A 866 26.07 7.18 9.94
C LEU A 866 25.13 8.38 10.19
N TRP A 867 25.43 9.57 9.63
CA TRP A 867 24.49 10.68 9.61
C TRP A 867 23.23 10.33 8.82
N ALA A 868 23.37 9.86 7.59
CA ALA A 868 22.23 9.46 6.77
C ALA A 868 21.39 8.36 7.43
N ALA A 869 22.00 7.48 8.23
CA ALA A 869 21.26 6.50 9.04
C ALA A 869 20.49 7.15 10.20
N SER A 870 21.07 8.15 10.87
CA SER A 870 20.42 8.85 11.98
C SER A 870 19.21 9.70 11.57
N GLU A 871 19.17 10.19 10.32
CA GLU A 871 18.04 10.94 9.75
C GLU A 871 17.04 10.01 9.01
N GLY A 872 17.18 8.68 9.11
CA GLY A 872 16.31 7.69 8.44
C GLY A 872 16.48 7.55 6.92
N ILE A 873 17.38 8.32 6.32
CA ILE A 873 17.70 8.33 4.87
C ILE A 873 18.27 6.97 4.44
N ALA A 874 19.30 6.52 5.15
CA ALA A 874 19.98 5.25 4.92
C ALA A 874 19.46 4.18 5.88
N LYS A 875 18.55 3.31 5.41
CA LYS A 875 18.07 2.15 6.19
C LYS A 875 19.05 0.95 6.18
N GLY A 876 19.92 0.87 5.17
CA GLY A 876 20.83 -0.26 4.95
C GLY A 876 20.16 -1.47 4.29
N TYR A 877 20.85 -2.60 4.28
CA TYR A 877 20.35 -3.91 3.90
C TYR A 877 20.14 -4.75 5.17
N TYR A 878 18.95 -5.33 5.30
CA TYR A 878 18.56 -6.17 6.44
C TYR A 878 19.06 -7.61 6.25
N GLY A 879 19.28 -8.32 7.36
CA GLY A 879 19.84 -9.67 7.40
C GLY A 879 20.26 -10.05 8.82
N THR A 880 21.09 -11.08 8.98
CA THR A 880 21.57 -11.53 10.31
C THR A 880 22.36 -10.46 11.07
N VAL A 881 22.92 -9.49 10.34
CA VAL A 881 23.36 -8.18 10.83
C VAL A 881 23.03 -7.15 9.75
N THR A 882 22.56 -5.96 10.13
CA THR A 882 22.35 -4.87 9.18
C THR A 882 23.70 -4.37 8.65
N TYR A 883 23.78 -4.10 7.35
CA TYR A 883 24.98 -3.56 6.71
C TYR A 883 24.60 -2.51 5.65
N PHE A 884 25.46 -1.53 5.42
CA PHE A 884 25.17 -0.43 4.49
C PHE A 884 25.43 -0.81 3.04
N GLY A 885 26.46 -1.63 2.79
CA GLY A 885 26.96 -1.98 1.48
C GLY A 885 27.64 -0.78 0.80
N GLY A 886 28.52 -0.07 1.51
CA GLY A 886 29.07 1.21 1.07
C GLY A 886 29.75 1.20 -0.31
N TYR A 887 30.42 0.09 -0.62
CA TYR A 887 31.09 -0.18 -1.91
C TYR A 887 30.16 -0.70 -3.01
N ASN A 888 28.89 -1.01 -2.71
CA ASN A 888 27.96 -1.45 -3.74
C ASN A 888 27.67 -0.27 -4.68
N THR A 889 27.58 -0.58 -5.97
CA THR A 889 27.03 0.31 -7.00
C THR A 889 25.64 0.78 -6.59
N LEU A 890 25.44 2.09 -6.57
CA LEU A 890 24.14 2.70 -6.35
C LEU A 890 23.30 2.54 -7.62
N VAL A 891 22.17 1.85 -7.50
CA VAL A 891 21.16 1.73 -8.56
C VAL A 891 20.12 2.86 -8.46
N ARG A 892 19.38 3.11 -9.54
CA ARG A 892 18.51 4.29 -9.66
C ARG A 892 17.40 4.36 -8.60
N GLN A 893 16.85 3.24 -8.15
CA GLN A 893 15.84 3.21 -7.09
C GLN A 893 16.44 3.48 -5.70
N ASP A 894 17.60 2.88 -5.35
CA ASP A 894 18.34 3.20 -4.12
C ASP A 894 18.69 4.70 -4.05
N ALA A 895 19.09 5.27 -5.18
CA ALA A 895 19.41 6.69 -5.31
C ALA A 895 18.17 7.57 -5.11
N ALA A 896 17.02 7.17 -5.67
CA ALA A 896 15.75 7.86 -5.50
C ALA A 896 15.31 7.84 -4.04
N ALA A 897 15.33 6.67 -3.40
CA ALA A 897 15.08 6.51 -1.96
C ALA A 897 15.95 7.42 -1.09
N PHE A 898 17.27 7.42 -1.31
CA PHE A 898 18.18 8.28 -0.55
C PHE A 898 17.84 9.77 -0.74
N LEU A 899 17.54 10.23 -1.96
CA LEU A 899 17.23 11.64 -2.20
C LEU A 899 15.82 12.04 -1.71
N ALA A 900 14.81 11.20 -1.94
CA ALA A 900 13.43 11.42 -1.52
C ALA A 900 13.34 11.58 0.00
N ARG A 901 13.93 10.63 0.74
CA ARG A 901 13.96 10.65 2.22
C ARG A 901 14.73 11.86 2.76
N THR A 902 15.81 12.27 2.11
CA THR A 902 16.56 13.50 2.48
C THR A 902 15.71 14.77 2.33
N LEU A 903 14.82 14.82 1.33
CA LEU A 903 13.88 15.93 1.12
C LEU A 903 12.64 15.84 2.03
N GLN A 904 12.15 14.64 2.32
CA GLN A 904 11.05 14.40 3.27
C GLN A 904 11.46 14.74 4.71
N ALA A 905 12.70 14.41 5.11
CA ALA A 905 13.29 14.82 6.38
C ALA A 905 13.67 16.31 6.46
N GLY A 906 13.54 17.06 5.35
CA GLY A 906 13.82 18.50 5.30
C GLY A 906 15.30 18.87 5.45
N CYS A 907 16.22 17.93 5.26
CA CYS A 907 17.67 18.16 5.39
C CYS A 907 18.23 19.06 4.28
N ILE A 908 17.61 19.03 3.09
CA ILE A 908 17.87 19.91 1.95
C ILE A 908 16.63 20.80 1.75
N LYS A 909 16.83 22.08 1.39
CA LYS A 909 15.80 23.11 1.23
C LYS A 909 15.61 23.54 -0.22
#